data_AF-A0A9D6WBP1-F1
#
_entry.id   AF-A0A9D6WBP1-F1
#
_cell.length_a   1.000
_cell.length_b   1.000
_cell.length_c   1.000
_cell.angle_alpha   90.00
_cell.angle_beta   90.00
_cell.angle_gamma   90.00
#
_symmetry.space_group_name_H-M   'P 1'
#
loop_
_entity.id
_entity.type
_entity.pdbx_description
1 polymer ?
#
loop_
_entity_poly.entity_id
_entity_poly.type
_entity_poly.pdbx_seq_one_letter_code
_entity_poly.pdbx_strand_id
1 'polypeptide(L)'
;MRKPRRFPVLLPVLAAVACGPGAVQGPASALGAQADAAVGPLATDAAIGVPPGPTPLDLALSAYDAGRLAEAAGAATEALAAPADPEAADAARLVLARVAVAEERWDEARARLAEVGGGQAKYVPGYSELVELLSSEADGTLAASGEDERRAAAQRLEGLTLLPGDALIETLRLSFQIRLDRALGMREAFVRHVAELLPLCEPAEARGWRDEAIAVLDDPSALTELEVQSLMAAVDAASPLWPAVARRRAETALAAGDLVAAGSVLERVDATCPGETWVRGLRERIATVADVDAGRIGVLVPTSGGSAAIGQRVLAAVEIALAPYGDRFVIEARDTGGDEATTREAVAELVRDSRAIAIVGPVEARVAQAAAQEAASLGVPLISLNGQRDVSDAASCLFRDYPTFGAEVAALVDYAWAHARGHRFAVLRGEGRYGELIAQAVAEEVDRRGGELVDVPSYTDAQTEFLELARDVRRAHPDVIVFADSATRVALIAPALAYEDLWPQPAPHDATSQAPGGPRREALYLLPSAAADPAALGEAKRYVEGAVAAVGFVAASAPAERSAFETAFVARYPSGPSSLDAFAHDAARIAATLIDLGATNRPALCRALGTVESAATAAPFSGFGADGEARRAVRTAVVHDGRPVPTDGTP
;
A
#
# COMPACT_ATOMS: atom_id res chain seq x y z
N MET A 1 10.59 26.37 34.57
CA MET A 1 10.88 27.60 35.35
C MET A 1 12.21 28.21 34.94
N ARG A 2 12.19 29.15 34.00
CA ARG A 2 13.24 30.15 33.71
C ARG A 2 12.48 31.37 33.19
N LYS A 3 12.67 32.54 33.81
CA LYS A 3 12.04 33.81 33.37
C LYS A 3 12.50 34.15 31.95
N PRO A 4 11.62 34.61 31.02
CA PRO A 4 12.09 35.22 29.80
C PRO A 4 12.60 36.63 30.10
N ARG A 5 13.74 36.97 29.50
CA ARG A 5 14.42 38.26 29.62
C ARG A 5 13.62 39.34 28.88
N ARG A 6 13.48 40.51 29.49
CA ARG A 6 13.12 41.76 28.79
C ARG A 6 14.20 42.05 27.74
N PHE A 7 13.83 42.19 26.48
CA PHE A 7 14.73 42.70 25.45
C PHE A 7 14.53 44.21 25.26
N PRO A 8 15.63 44.99 25.14
CA PRO A 8 15.57 46.42 24.96
C PRO A 8 15.36 46.79 23.49
N VAL A 9 14.66 47.90 23.27
CA VAL A 9 14.57 48.62 22.00
C VAL A 9 15.94 49.28 21.73
N LEU A 10 16.61 48.90 20.62
CA LEU A 10 17.43 49.76 19.76
C LEU A 10 18.28 48.93 18.76
N LEU A 11 18.07 49.15 17.46
CA LEU A 11 19.11 49.58 16.50
C LEU A 11 18.43 50.24 15.27
N PRO A 12 19.13 51.13 14.53
CA PRO A 12 18.60 52.44 14.17
C PRO A 12 18.21 52.61 12.69
N VAL A 13 17.29 53.54 12.46
CA VAL A 13 17.06 54.20 11.16
C VAL A 13 18.14 55.28 10.96
N LEU A 14 18.86 55.18 9.85
CA LEU A 14 19.76 56.20 9.31
C LEU A 14 18.94 57.42 8.84
N ALA A 15 19.14 58.57 9.49
CA ALA A 15 18.86 59.89 8.91
C ALA A 15 19.89 60.91 9.38
N ALA A 16 20.26 61.80 8.46
CA ALA A 16 21.40 62.68 8.45
C ALA A 16 21.43 63.76 9.55
N VAL A 17 22.65 64.18 9.93
CA VAL A 17 22.95 65.38 10.73
C VAL A 17 23.59 66.45 9.83
N ALA A 18 23.19 67.71 10.04
CA ALA A 18 23.71 68.90 9.34
C ALA A 18 24.73 69.71 10.18
N CYS A 19 25.56 70.50 9.45
CA CYS A 19 26.52 71.57 9.83
C CYS A 19 27.84 71.18 10.52
N GLY A 20 29.06 71.61 10.14
CA GLY A 20 29.69 72.51 9.14
C GLY A 20 31.23 72.53 9.46
N PRO A 21 32.13 73.40 8.93
CA PRO A 21 32.10 74.38 7.84
C PRO A 21 33.17 74.09 6.74
N GLY A 22 33.11 74.78 5.59
CA GLY A 22 34.21 74.77 4.62
C GLY A 22 33.86 75.46 3.30
N ALA A 23 34.57 76.54 3.00
CA ALA A 23 34.38 77.42 1.86
C ALA A 23 34.54 76.75 0.49
N VAL A 24 33.89 77.31 -0.55
CA VAL A 24 34.50 77.85 -1.79
C VAL A 24 33.41 78.13 -2.85
N GLN A 25 33.26 79.42 -3.18
CA GLN A 25 32.98 80.08 -4.48
C GLN A 25 31.96 79.54 -5.50
N GLY A 26 31.05 80.42 -5.95
CA GLY A 26 30.59 80.48 -7.35
C GLY A 26 29.11 80.85 -7.55
N PRO A 27 28.72 81.69 -8.52
CA PRO A 27 27.66 82.69 -8.29
C PRO A 27 26.37 82.56 -9.14
N ALA A 28 25.36 83.31 -8.67
CA ALA A 28 24.41 84.15 -9.42
C ALA A 28 23.43 83.54 -10.44
N SER A 29 22.13 83.79 -10.22
CA SER A 29 21.19 84.58 -11.07
C SER A 29 19.74 84.19 -10.68
N ALA A 30 18.92 85.07 -10.10
CA ALA A 30 18.25 86.25 -10.63
C ALA A 30 17.15 85.93 -11.66
N LEU A 31 15.88 86.16 -11.24
CA LEU A 31 14.67 86.58 -12.00
C LEU A 31 13.46 86.26 -11.09
N GLY A 32 12.64 87.17 -10.56
CA GLY A 32 12.43 88.59 -10.83
C GLY A 32 11.26 88.81 -11.80
N ALA A 33 10.04 88.98 -11.27
CA ALA A 33 8.91 89.82 -11.77
C ALA A 33 7.62 89.44 -11.00
N GLN A 34 7.15 90.28 -10.06
CA GLN A 34 6.19 91.40 -10.23
C GLN A 34 4.74 90.92 -10.42
N ALA A 35 3.87 91.08 -9.40
CA ALA A 35 3.03 92.27 -9.10
C ALA A 35 1.76 92.27 -10.00
N ASP A 36 0.53 92.61 -9.58
CA ASP A 36 0.08 93.49 -8.51
C ASP A 36 -1.47 93.42 -8.39
N ALA A 37 -2.00 94.15 -7.41
CA ALA A 37 -3.40 94.62 -7.20
C ALA A 37 -4.32 93.77 -6.30
N ALA A 38 -4.52 94.11 -5.02
CA ALA A 38 -5.25 95.26 -4.42
C ALA A 38 -6.63 94.80 -3.87
N VAL A 39 -6.72 94.43 -2.58
CA VAL A 39 -7.20 95.20 -1.40
C VAL A 39 -8.72 95.38 -1.30
N GLY A 40 -9.30 94.78 -0.24
CA GLY A 40 -10.61 95.07 0.35
C GLY A 40 -10.73 94.42 1.77
N PRO A 41 -11.45 95.01 2.74
CA PRO A 41 -10.95 95.14 4.12
C PRO A 41 -11.51 94.15 5.18
N LEU A 42 -10.67 93.94 6.20
CA LEU A 42 -10.89 93.61 7.63
C LEU A 42 -12.28 93.16 8.14
N ALA A 43 -12.32 91.93 8.68
CA ALA A 43 -13.09 91.53 9.87
C ALA A 43 -12.46 90.24 10.46
N THR A 44 -11.54 90.38 11.42
CA THR A 44 -11.68 89.98 12.86
C THR A 44 -11.60 88.47 13.15
N ASP A 45 -10.66 88.13 14.03
CA ASP A 45 -10.42 86.87 14.75
C ASP A 45 -9.97 85.63 13.96
N ALA A 46 -8.67 85.59 13.68
CA ALA A 46 -7.94 84.32 13.63
C ALA A 46 -7.43 84.01 15.04
N ALA A 47 -8.19 83.22 15.78
CA ALA A 47 -7.71 82.56 16.98
C ALA A 47 -6.46 81.73 16.63
N ILE A 48 -5.36 81.99 17.33
CA ILE A 48 -4.17 81.14 17.34
C ILE A 48 -4.64 79.80 17.92
N GLY A 49 -4.88 78.81 17.06
CA GLY A 49 -5.20 77.45 17.46
C GLY A 49 -4.00 76.85 18.18
N VAL A 50 -4.13 76.63 19.48
CA VAL A 50 -3.31 75.69 20.26
C VAL A 50 -3.31 74.37 19.48
N PRO A 51 -2.15 73.70 19.26
CA PRO A 51 -2.16 72.38 18.65
C PRO A 51 -3.09 71.48 19.49
N PRO A 52 -4.01 70.72 18.87
CA PRO A 52 -4.90 69.85 19.64
C PRO A 52 -4.05 68.95 20.54
N GLY A 53 -4.48 68.80 21.80
CA GLY A 53 -3.83 67.89 22.75
C GLY A 53 -3.78 66.45 22.22
N PRO A 54 -2.96 65.58 22.83
CA PRO A 54 -2.84 64.19 22.38
C PRO A 54 -4.21 63.53 22.33
N THR A 55 -4.50 62.84 21.24
CA THR A 55 -5.77 62.13 21.07
C THR A 55 -5.84 60.95 22.03
N PRO A 56 -7.04 60.41 22.33
CA PRO A 56 -7.17 59.19 23.13
C PRO A 56 -6.34 58.01 22.57
N LEU A 57 -6.19 57.91 21.24
CA LEU A 57 -5.34 56.91 20.60
C LEU A 57 -3.84 57.13 20.88
N ASP A 58 -3.38 58.39 20.84
CA ASP A 58 -1.97 58.73 21.18
C ASP A 58 -1.66 58.39 22.64
N LEU A 59 -2.61 58.65 23.54
CA LEU A 59 -2.50 58.28 24.95
C LEU A 59 -2.47 56.76 25.14
N ALA A 60 -3.29 56.02 24.37
CA ALA A 60 -3.32 54.57 24.41
C ALA A 60 -2.00 53.94 23.97
N LEU A 61 -1.44 54.38 22.83
CA LEU A 61 -0.16 53.92 22.31
C LEU A 61 0.99 54.26 23.29
N SER A 62 1.05 55.50 23.78
CA SER A 62 2.07 55.91 24.75
C SER A 62 1.99 55.15 26.08
N ALA A 63 0.78 54.86 26.56
CA ALA A 63 0.57 54.04 27.75
C ALA A 63 1.00 52.59 27.53
N TYR A 64 0.71 52.01 26.36
CA TYR A 64 1.12 50.67 25.98
C TYR A 64 2.64 50.54 25.92
N ASP A 65 3.32 51.46 25.23
CA ASP A 65 4.78 51.49 25.11
C ASP A 65 5.47 51.69 26.47
N ALA A 66 4.83 52.42 27.39
CA ALA A 66 5.29 52.57 28.78
C ALA A 66 4.98 51.35 29.68
N GLY A 67 4.31 50.31 29.16
CA GLY A 67 3.91 49.13 29.91
C GLY A 67 2.75 49.34 30.88
N ARG A 68 2.01 50.45 30.77
CA ARG A 68 0.84 50.78 31.60
C ARG A 68 -0.43 50.22 30.95
N LEU A 69 -0.57 48.89 30.98
CA LEU A 69 -1.61 48.16 30.23
C LEU A 69 -3.05 48.59 30.54
N ALA A 70 -3.39 48.84 31.82
CA ALA A 70 -4.73 49.28 32.20
C ALA A 70 -5.07 50.69 31.68
N GLU A 71 -4.10 51.60 31.69
CA GLU A 71 -4.26 52.94 31.13
C GLU A 71 -4.34 52.90 29.60
N ALA A 72 -3.57 52.02 28.97
CA ALA A 72 -3.63 51.78 27.53
C ALA A 72 -5.00 51.22 27.10
N ALA A 73 -5.53 50.25 27.82
CA ALA A 73 -6.84 49.67 27.56
C ALA A 73 -7.98 50.67 27.74
N GLY A 74 -7.91 51.49 28.81
CA GLY A 74 -8.87 52.56 29.06
C GLY A 74 -8.89 53.59 27.94
N ALA A 75 -7.72 54.12 27.57
CA ALA A 75 -7.58 55.11 26.50
C ALA A 75 -7.94 54.55 25.11
N ALA A 76 -7.63 53.28 24.83
CA ALA A 76 -8.02 52.62 23.58
C ALA A 76 -9.54 52.40 23.48
N THR A 77 -10.20 52.07 24.60
CA THR A 77 -11.67 51.93 24.65
C THR A 77 -12.35 53.28 24.42
N GLU A 78 -11.80 54.35 24.99
CA GLU A 78 -12.28 55.73 24.77
C GLU A 78 -12.10 56.15 23.30
N ALA A 79 -10.94 55.83 22.70
CA ALA A 79 -10.68 56.05 21.28
C ALA A 79 -11.67 55.28 20.37
N LEU A 80 -12.06 54.06 20.76
CA LEU A 80 -13.00 53.23 19.99
C LEU A 80 -14.46 53.68 20.14
N ALA A 81 -14.81 54.34 21.24
CA ALA A 81 -16.16 54.87 21.47
C ALA A 81 -16.47 56.11 20.59
N ALA A 82 -15.45 56.89 20.23
CA ALA A 82 -15.56 58.04 19.34
C ALA A 82 -14.35 58.10 18.37
N PRO A 83 -14.27 57.18 17.40
CA PRO A 83 -13.11 57.09 16.52
C PRO A 83 -13.07 58.28 15.55
N ALA A 84 -11.86 58.83 15.35
CA ALA A 84 -11.65 59.93 14.42
C ALA A 84 -11.90 59.53 12.96
N ASP A 85 -11.50 58.30 12.61
CA ASP A 85 -11.70 57.67 11.31
C ASP A 85 -11.64 56.13 11.48
N PRO A 86 -11.91 55.35 10.41
CA PRO A 86 -11.82 53.89 10.48
C PRO A 86 -10.43 53.33 10.83
N GLU A 87 -9.34 54.01 10.43
CA GLU A 87 -7.97 53.56 10.72
C GLU A 87 -7.63 53.73 12.21
N ALA A 88 -8.09 54.82 12.83
CA ALA A 88 -7.98 55.07 14.25
C ALA A 88 -8.79 54.04 15.08
N ALA A 89 -9.95 53.61 14.57
CA ALA A 89 -10.71 52.53 15.17
C ALA A 89 -9.94 51.20 15.13
N ASP A 90 -9.33 50.87 13.98
CA ASP A 90 -8.52 49.65 13.84
C ASP A 90 -7.23 49.70 14.68
N ALA A 91 -6.57 50.86 14.78
CA ALA A 91 -5.43 51.07 15.66
C ALA A 91 -5.81 50.89 17.14
N ALA A 92 -6.97 51.41 17.57
CA ALA A 92 -7.48 51.20 18.92
C ALA A 92 -7.79 49.72 19.20
N ARG A 93 -8.38 48.99 18.23
CA ARG A 93 -8.60 47.53 18.34
C ARG A 93 -7.30 46.76 18.47
N LEU A 94 -6.26 47.14 17.71
CA LEU A 94 -4.94 46.51 17.79
C LEU A 94 -4.27 46.76 19.14
N VAL A 95 -4.39 47.95 19.73
CA VAL A 95 -3.90 48.21 21.09
C VAL A 95 -4.63 47.32 22.11
N LEU A 96 -5.96 47.19 22.02
CA LEU A 96 -6.72 46.30 22.90
C LEU A 96 -6.31 44.83 22.74
N ALA A 97 -6.09 44.37 21.50
CA ALA A 97 -5.62 43.01 21.22
C ALA A 97 -4.22 42.77 21.80
N ARG A 98 -3.30 43.74 21.66
CA ARG A 98 -1.94 43.68 22.23
C ARG A 98 -1.95 43.67 23.76
N VAL A 99 -2.84 44.45 24.40
CA VAL A 99 -3.04 44.38 25.86
C VAL A 99 -3.56 43.01 26.27
N ALA A 100 -4.53 42.45 25.55
CA ALA A 100 -5.06 41.11 25.83
C ALA A 100 -3.97 40.03 25.70
N VAL A 101 -3.13 40.11 24.68
CA VAL A 101 -1.93 39.27 24.53
C VAL A 101 -0.98 39.41 25.72
N ALA A 102 -0.67 40.65 26.13
CA ALA A 102 0.26 40.90 27.25
C ALA A 102 -0.25 40.38 28.60
N GLU A 103 -1.56 40.18 28.72
CA GLU A 103 -2.24 39.59 29.86
C GLU A 103 -2.61 38.11 29.67
N GLU A 104 -2.11 37.46 28.61
CA GLU A 104 -2.37 36.05 28.26
C GLU A 104 -3.87 35.72 28.02
N ARG A 105 -4.67 36.73 27.67
CA ARG A 105 -6.11 36.61 27.32
C ARG A 105 -6.27 36.32 25.82
N TRP A 106 -5.82 35.15 25.37
CA TRP A 106 -5.69 34.79 23.95
C TRP A 106 -6.99 34.84 23.14
N ASP A 107 -8.09 34.34 23.68
CA ASP A 107 -9.38 34.33 22.97
C ASP A 107 -9.94 35.74 22.77
N GLU A 108 -9.73 36.61 23.75
CA GLU A 108 -10.10 38.02 23.62
C GLU A 108 -9.20 38.72 22.60
N ALA A 109 -7.89 38.45 22.60
CA ALA A 109 -6.99 38.99 21.59
C ALA A 109 -7.41 38.58 20.16
N ARG A 110 -7.79 37.32 19.96
CA ARG A 110 -8.31 36.82 18.66
C ARG A 110 -9.62 37.51 18.28
N ALA A 111 -10.57 37.64 19.21
CA ALA A 111 -11.83 38.33 18.95
C ALA A 111 -11.60 39.81 18.55
N ARG A 112 -10.70 40.51 19.25
CA ARG A 112 -10.34 41.91 18.93
C ARG A 112 -9.65 42.04 17.58
N LEU A 113 -8.80 41.10 17.21
CA LEU A 113 -8.18 41.07 15.87
C LEU A 113 -9.22 40.82 14.77
N ALA A 114 -10.19 39.93 14.99
CA ALA A 114 -11.25 39.64 14.02
C ALA A 114 -12.17 40.84 13.75
N GLU A 115 -12.25 41.80 14.67
CA GLU A 115 -12.99 43.06 14.50
C GLU A 115 -12.23 44.11 13.65
N VAL A 116 -10.95 43.87 13.32
CA VAL A 116 -10.13 44.77 12.51
C VAL A 116 -10.56 44.66 11.04
N GLY A 117 -11.17 45.71 10.50
CA GLY A 117 -12.07 45.61 9.34
C GLY A 117 -11.82 46.65 8.25
N GLY A 118 -10.57 46.83 7.83
CA GLY A 118 -10.20 47.82 6.79
C GLY A 118 -9.04 47.35 5.91
N GLY A 119 -9.09 47.63 4.59
CA GLY A 119 -8.02 47.23 3.65
C GLY A 119 -6.64 47.85 3.94
N GLN A 120 -6.59 48.94 4.71
CA GLN A 120 -5.37 49.60 5.21
C GLN A 120 -4.94 49.09 6.60
N ALA A 121 -5.82 48.40 7.34
CA ALA A 121 -5.57 47.99 8.72
C ALA A 121 -4.35 47.07 8.88
N LYS A 122 -4.05 46.30 7.83
CA LYS A 122 -2.85 45.44 7.72
C LYS A 122 -1.52 46.21 7.75
N TYR A 123 -1.55 47.53 7.51
CA TYR A 123 -0.38 48.42 7.58
C TYR A 123 -0.28 49.18 8.89
N VAL A 124 -1.28 49.04 9.78
CA VAL A 124 -1.24 49.67 11.09
C VAL A 124 -0.16 48.99 11.94
N PRO A 125 0.73 49.76 12.60
CA PRO A 125 1.81 49.20 13.41
C PRO A 125 1.32 48.16 14.43
N GLY A 126 1.97 46.99 14.45
CA GLY A 126 1.66 45.90 15.38
C GLY A 126 0.65 44.87 14.88
N TYR A 127 0.02 45.05 13.71
CA TYR A 127 -0.86 44.03 13.11
C TYR A 127 -0.11 42.73 12.82
N SER A 128 1.01 42.79 12.08
CA SER A 128 1.83 41.63 11.71
C SER A 128 2.39 40.90 12.92
N GLU A 129 2.95 41.66 13.89
CA GLU A 129 3.46 41.12 15.15
C GLU A 129 2.39 40.34 15.92
N LEU A 130 1.17 40.90 15.99
CA LEU A 130 0.06 40.26 16.70
C LEU A 130 -0.40 38.97 16.00
N VAL A 131 -0.50 39.00 14.67
CA VAL A 131 -0.83 37.81 13.86
C VAL A 131 0.21 36.71 14.04
N GLU A 132 1.51 37.04 13.96
CA GLU A 132 2.58 36.07 14.16
C GLU A 132 2.54 35.45 15.56
N LEU A 133 2.32 36.28 16.58
CA LEU A 133 2.28 35.82 17.96
C LEU A 133 1.08 34.90 18.22
N LEU A 134 -0.12 35.30 17.78
CA LEU A 134 -1.33 34.48 17.92
C LEU A 134 -1.23 33.17 17.13
N SER A 135 -0.59 33.20 15.95
CA SER A 135 -0.32 32.00 15.15
C SER A 135 0.70 31.09 15.83
N SER A 136 1.76 31.66 16.44
CA SER A 136 2.77 30.91 17.18
C SER A 136 2.23 30.30 18.47
N GLU A 137 1.28 30.96 19.14
CA GLU A 137 0.60 30.42 20.33
C GLU A 137 -0.26 29.21 19.96
N ALA A 138 -0.98 29.28 18.83
CA ALA A 138 -1.77 28.16 18.34
C ALA A 138 -0.88 26.96 17.94
N ASP A 139 0.33 27.21 17.43
CA ASP A 139 1.29 26.20 16.94
C ASP A 139 2.22 25.63 18.03
N GLY A 140 2.42 26.34 19.15
CA GLY A 140 3.40 26.04 20.20
C GLY A 140 3.27 24.68 20.90
N THR A 141 2.25 23.90 20.57
CA THR A 141 1.97 22.55 21.09
C THR A 141 1.41 21.64 19.99
N LEU A 142 2.02 21.60 18.80
CA LEU A 142 1.58 20.68 17.72
C LEU A 142 2.52 19.49 17.50
N ALA A 143 3.83 19.65 17.77
CA ALA A 143 4.86 18.67 17.41
C ALA A 143 4.83 17.35 18.24
N ALA A 144 4.03 17.26 19.31
CA ALA A 144 3.95 16.07 20.18
C ALA A 144 2.51 15.68 20.59
N SER A 145 1.53 16.14 19.82
CA SER A 145 0.16 16.32 20.31
C SER A 145 -0.86 15.33 19.71
N GLY A 146 -1.82 14.91 20.54
CA GLY A 146 -2.93 14.04 20.15
C GLY A 146 -3.85 14.70 19.12
N GLU A 147 -4.77 13.91 18.53
CA GLU A 147 -5.68 14.40 17.49
C GLU A 147 -6.60 15.54 17.96
N ASP A 148 -7.02 15.53 19.23
CA ASP A 148 -7.87 16.57 19.80
C ASP A 148 -7.13 17.91 19.98
N GLU A 149 -5.86 17.86 20.36
CA GLU A 149 -5.01 19.06 20.47
C GLU A 149 -4.72 19.67 19.08
N ARG A 150 -4.51 18.81 18.08
CA ARG A 150 -4.40 19.23 16.67
C ARG A 150 -5.67 19.90 16.16
N ARG A 151 -6.85 19.34 16.45
CA ARG A 151 -8.15 19.92 16.10
C ARG A 151 -8.38 21.27 16.80
N ALA A 152 -8.03 21.38 18.08
CA ALA A 152 -8.14 22.62 18.84
C ALA A 152 -7.18 23.72 18.32
N ALA A 153 -5.98 23.35 17.87
CA ALA A 153 -5.06 24.28 17.22
C ALA A 153 -5.60 24.77 15.87
N ALA A 154 -6.13 23.86 15.03
CA ALA A 154 -6.74 24.22 13.75
C ALA A 154 -7.91 25.20 13.94
N GLN A 155 -8.80 24.98 14.91
CA GLN A 155 -9.90 25.89 15.22
C GLN A 155 -9.42 27.28 15.65
N ARG A 156 -8.35 27.36 16.47
CA ARG A 156 -7.75 28.64 16.88
C ARG A 156 -7.12 29.37 15.70
N LEU A 157 -6.54 28.64 14.76
CA LEU A 157 -5.98 29.19 13.52
C LEU A 157 -7.09 29.70 12.60
N GLU A 158 -8.12 28.90 12.29
CA GLU A 158 -9.23 29.30 11.40
C GLU A 158 -9.94 30.60 11.83
N GLY A 159 -9.95 30.92 13.13
CA GLY A 159 -10.49 32.17 13.64
C GLY A 159 -9.68 33.43 13.30
N LEU A 160 -8.46 33.29 12.77
CA LEU A 160 -7.61 34.41 12.36
C LEU A 160 -7.93 34.80 10.91
N THR A 161 -8.62 35.93 10.72
CA THR A 161 -8.89 36.46 9.38
C THR A 161 -7.69 37.28 8.90
N LEU A 162 -7.07 36.88 7.79
CA LEU A 162 -6.00 37.64 7.16
C LEU A 162 -6.53 38.48 5.99
N LEU A 163 -6.28 39.78 6.03
CA LEU A 163 -6.62 40.70 4.95
C LEU A 163 -5.72 40.43 3.73
N PRO A 164 -6.22 40.55 2.48
CA PRO A 164 -5.40 40.44 1.29
C PRO A 164 -4.40 41.61 1.21
N GLY A 165 -3.20 41.42 0.67
CA GLY A 165 -2.18 42.48 0.64
C GLY A 165 -0.97 42.22 -0.24
N ASP A 166 0.09 43.00 -0.01
CA ASP A 166 1.37 42.90 -0.71
C ASP A 166 2.21 41.70 -0.22
N ALA A 167 3.46 41.60 -0.67
CA ALA A 167 4.34 40.48 -0.39
C ALA A 167 4.54 40.18 1.11
N LEU A 168 4.52 41.19 1.98
CA LEU A 168 4.65 41.01 3.44
C LEU A 168 3.42 40.26 3.99
N ILE A 169 2.23 40.69 3.57
CA ILE A 169 0.97 40.07 3.96
C ILE A 169 0.81 38.68 3.34
N GLU A 170 1.36 38.46 2.15
CA GLU A 170 1.43 37.14 1.53
C GLU A 170 2.33 36.18 2.34
N THR A 171 3.49 36.65 2.80
CA THR A 171 4.41 35.86 3.63
C THR A 171 3.76 35.44 4.95
N LEU A 172 3.07 36.38 5.62
CA LEU A 172 2.30 36.09 6.83
C LEU A 172 1.19 35.07 6.56
N ARG A 173 0.45 35.23 5.44
CA ARG A 173 -0.62 34.31 5.03
C ARG A 173 -0.11 32.90 4.79
N LEU A 174 0.98 32.76 4.06
CA LEU A 174 1.61 31.46 3.82
C LEU A 174 2.12 30.85 5.13
N SER A 175 2.76 31.63 6.01
CA SER A 175 3.21 31.13 7.32
C SER A 175 2.04 30.63 8.18
N PHE A 176 0.89 31.28 8.09
CA PHE A 176 -0.33 30.89 8.78
C PHE A 176 -0.91 29.61 8.17
N GLN A 177 -1.02 29.57 6.83
CA GLN A 177 -1.55 28.41 6.10
C GLN A 177 -0.71 27.15 6.38
N ILE A 178 0.62 27.27 6.42
CA ILE A 178 1.53 26.17 6.76
C ILE A 178 1.22 25.59 8.15
N ARG A 179 0.97 26.44 9.15
CA ARG A 179 0.59 25.98 10.50
C ARG A 179 -0.77 25.30 10.51
N LEU A 180 -1.71 25.81 9.73
CA LEU A 180 -3.04 25.21 9.59
C LEU A 180 -2.97 23.84 8.92
N ASP A 181 -2.22 23.71 7.82
CA ASP A 181 -2.02 22.43 7.13
C ASP A 181 -1.37 21.41 8.05
N ARG A 182 -0.38 21.84 8.85
CA ARG A 182 0.27 21.02 9.87
C ARG A 182 -0.72 20.53 10.92
N ALA A 183 -1.56 21.43 11.45
CA ALA A 183 -2.58 21.10 12.44
C ALA A 183 -3.63 20.11 11.88
N LEU A 184 -4.02 20.30 10.62
CA LEU A 184 -4.99 19.44 9.92
C LEU A 184 -4.37 18.12 9.42
N GLY A 185 -3.05 17.96 9.45
CA GLY A 185 -2.36 16.80 8.88
C GLY A 185 -2.35 16.77 7.34
N MET A 186 -2.57 17.91 6.70
CA MET A 186 -2.60 18.09 5.25
C MET A 186 -1.17 18.17 4.69
N ARG A 187 -0.47 17.03 4.66
CA ARG A 187 0.97 16.95 4.36
C ARG A 187 1.34 17.47 2.96
N GLU A 188 0.52 17.18 1.95
CA GLU A 188 0.73 17.68 0.58
C GLU A 188 0.63 19.21 0.53
N ALA A 189 -0.47 19.78 1.05
CA ALA A 189 -0.67 21.23 1.12
C ALA A 189 0.44 21.92 1.93
N PHE A 190 0.87 21.31 3.05
CA PHE A 190 1.98 21.79 3.86
C PHE A 190 3.25 21.94 3.02
N VAL A 191 3.69 20.88 2.33
CA VAL A 191 4.90 20.94 1.47
C VAL A 191 4.76 22.00 0.38
N ARG A 192 3.58 22.10 -0.24
CA ARG A 192 3.31 23.09 -1.29
C ARG A 192 3.42 24.53 -0.77
N HIS A 193 2.73 24.86 0.31
CA HIS A 193 2.77 26.22 0.86
C HIS A 193 4.14 26.57 1.45
N VAL A 194 4.88 25.60 2.03
CA VAL A 194 6.29 25.84 2.39
C VAL A 194 7.10 26.19 1.13
N ALA A 195 6.94 25.46 0.03
CA ALA A 195 7.66 25.74 -1.21
C ALA A 195 7.36 27.13 -1.80
N GLU A 196 6.14 27.63 -1.63
CA GLU A 196 5.71 29.00 -1.98
C GLU A 196 6.27 30.06 -1.03
N LEU A 197 6.44 29.74 0.27
CA LEU A 197 6.98 30.64 1.28
C LEU A 197 8.49 30.85 1.16
N LEU A 198 9.25 29.80 0.84
CA LEU A 198 10.72 29.84 0.88
C LEU A 198 11.37 30.99 0.08
N PRO A 199 10.91 31.34 -1.14
CA PRO A 199 11.48 32.46 -1.89
C PRO A 199 11.18 33.85 -1.29
N LEU A 200 10.21 33.94 -0.36
CA LEU A 200 9.74 35.20 0.23
C LEU A 200 10.38 35.52 1.59
N CYS A 201 11.03 34.54 2.23
CA CYS A 201 11.59 34.68 3.58
C CYS A 201 13.12 34.72 3.61
N GLU A 202 13.68 35.33 4.64
CA GLU A 202 15.11 35.24 4.91
C GLU A 202 15.50 33.77 5.19
N PRO A 203 16.66 33.29 4.68
CA PRO A 203 17.04 31.88 4.82
C PRO A 203 17.09 31.38 6.25
N ALA A 204 17.33 32.27 7.23
CA ALA A 204 17.39 31.89 8.63
C ALA A 204 16.04 31.50 9.24
N GLU A 205 14.99 32.17 8.80
CA GLU A 205 13.61 31.98 9.27
C GLU A 205 12.95 30.81 8.54
N ALA A 206 13.32 30.60 7.27
CA ALA A 206 12.76 29.57 6.41
C ALA A 206 13.33 28.16 6.66
N ARG A 207 14.47 28.04 7.35
CA ARG A 207 15.16 26.75 7.59
C ARG A 207 14.29 25.71 8.28
N GLY A 208 13.59 26.09 9.36
CA GLY A 208 12.77 25.15 10.13
C GLY A 208 11.65 24.52 9.28
N TRP A 209 10.94 25.35 8.53
CA TRP A 209 9.89 24.89 7.61
C TRP A 209 10.44 24.01 6.49
N ARG A 210 11.60 24.38 5.93
CA ARG A 210 12.25 23.59 4.90
C ARG A 210 12.61 22.19 5.40
N ASP A 211 13.25 22.10 6.56
CA ASP A 211 13.72 20.83 7.12
C ASP A 211 12.53 19.91 7.47
N GLU A 212 11.43 20.49 7.98
CA GLU A 212 10.20 19.73 8.25
C GLU A 212 9.52 19.25 6.97
N ALA A 213 9.46 20.08 5.91
CA ALA A 213 8.94 19.67 4.61
C ALA A 213 9.80 18.57 3.96
N ILE A 214 11.13 18.64 4.11
CA ILE A 214 12.04 17.57 3.66
C ILE A 214 11.78 16.29 4.43
N ALA A 215 11.55 16.35 5.75
CA ALA A 215 11.23 15.18 6.56
C ALA A 215 9.91 14.50 6.11
N VAL A 216 8.88 15.29 5.75
CA VAL A 216 7.65 14.76 5.15
C VAL A 216 7.93 14.07 3.81
N LEU A 217 8.81 14.64 2.97
CA LEU A 217 9.17 14.06 1.68
C LEU A 217 10.08 12.82 1.82
N ASP A 218 10.87 12.72 2.88
CA ASP A 218 11.74 11.57 3.17
C ASP A 218 10.97 10.37 3.75
N ASP A 219 9.82 10.60 4.39
CA ASP A 219 8.96 9.52 4.92
C ASP A 219 8.15 8.85 3.79
N PRO A 220 8.39 7.56 3.50
CA PRO A 220 7.71 6.90 2.40
C PRO A 220 6.22 6.66 2.61
N SER A 221 5.74 6.76 3.85
CA SER A 221 4.33 6.61 4.23
C SER A 221 3.58 7.93 4.32
N ALA A 222 4.30 9.06 4.21
CA ALA A 222 3.73 10.36 4.48
C ALA A 222 2.76 10.84 3.38
N LEU A 223 3.06 10.50 2.12
CA LEU A 223 2.37 10.98 0.93
C LEU A 223 2.07 9.81 -0.02
N THR A 224 0.87 9.83 -0.60
CA THR A 224 0.43 8.93 -1.67
C THR A 224 1.13 9.26 -3.00
N GLU A 225 1.12 8.31 -3.94
CA GLU A 225 1.69 8.51 -5.28
C GLU A 225 1.02 9.70 -6.02
N LEU A 226 -0.29 9.87 -5.85
CA LEU A 226 -1.04 10.97 -6.44
C LEU A 226 -0.65 12.32 -5.83
N GLU A 227 -0.50 12.40 -4.50
CA GLU A 227 -0.04 13.64 -3.83
C GLU A 227 1.37 14.02 -4.25
N VAL A 228 2.29 13.06 -4.37
CA VAL A 228 3.65 13.31 -4.88
C VAL A 228 3.63 13.81 -6.33
N GLN A 229 2.74 13.27 -7.17
CA GLN A 229 2.54 13.75 -8.53
C GLN A 229 2.01 15.19 -8.57
N SER A 230 1.03 15.51 -7.72
CA SER A 230 0.49 16.86 -7.56
C SER A 230 1.57 17.86 -7.13
N LEU A 231 2.41 17.51 -6.14
CA LEU A 231 3.54 18.33 -5.70
C LEU A 231 4.55 18.60 -6.83
N MET A 232 4.90 17.57 -7.61
CA MET A 232 5.83 17.74 -8.73
C MET A 232 5.31 18.68 -9.82
N ALA A 233 3.99 18.79 -9.97
CA ALA A 233 3.34 19.70 -10.90
C ALA A 233 3.19 21.12 -10.33
N ALA A 234 2.94 21.24 -9.02
CA ALA A 234 2.65 22.51 -8.35
C ALA A 234 3.90 23.28 -7.89
N VAL A 235 4.95 22.57 -7.45
CA VAL A 235 6.15 23.21 -6.90
C VAL A 235 7.04 23.72 -8.04
N ASP A 236 7.33 25.02 -8.02
CA ASP A 236 8.19 25.66 -9.00
C ASP A 236 9.64 25.14 -8.92
N ALA A 237 10.29 25.02 -10.08
CA ALA A 237 11.63 24.48 -10.20
C ALA A 237 12.72 25.37 -9.55
N ALA A 238 12.44 26.66 -9.35
CA ALA A 238 13.29 27.57 -8.60
C ALA A 238 13.16 27.42 -7.08
N SER A 239 12.16 26.67 -6.58
CA SER A 239 11.97 26.46 -5.15
C SER A 239 13.10 25.61 -4.56
N PRO A 240 13.66 25.97 -3.39
CA PRO A 240 14.66 25.14 -2.72
C PRO A 240 14.18 23.75 -2.27
N LEU A 241 12.86 23.49 -2.29
CA LEU A 241 12.27 22.18 -2.02
C LEU A 241 12.13 21.30 -3.26
N TRP A 242 12.23 21.89 -4.46
CA TRP A 242 12.00 21.17 -5.70
C TRP A 242 12.88 19.92 -5.88
N PRO A 243 14.19 19.92 -5.54
CA PRO A 243 15.01 18.70 -5.63
C PRO A 243 14.50 17.57 -4.72
N ALA A 244 13.99 17.88 -3.53
CA ALA A 244 13.45 16.88 -2.61
C ALA A 244 12.12 16.30 -3.14
N VAL A 245 11.25 17.14 -3.71
CA VAL A 245 10.00 16.71 -4.38
C VAL A 245 10.33 15.81 -5.58
N ALA A 246 11.29 16.21 -6.41
CA ALA A 246 11.73 15.44 -7.57
C ALA A 246 12.32 14.08 -7.17
N ARG A 247 13.18 14.03 -6.15
CA ARG A 247 13.70 12.77 -5.59
C ARG A 247 12.55 11.85 -5.17
N ARG A 248 11.60 12.36 -4.38
CA ARG A 248 10.45 11.60 -3.90
C ARG A 248 9.58 11.08 -5.05
N ARG A 249 9.36 11.89 -6.09
CA ARG A 249 8.63 11.47 -7.30
C ARG A 249 9.36 10.37 -8.06
N ALA A 250 10.68 10.47 -8.21
CA ALA A 250 11.50 9.46 -8.89
C ALA A 250 11.53 8.14 -8.12
N GLU A 251 11.68 8.19 -6.79
CA GLU A 251 11.63 7.02 -5.91
C GLU A 251 10.27 6.32 -5.97
N THR A 252 9.18 7.09 -5.96
CA THR A 252 7.82 6.56 -6.04
C THR A 252 7.57 5.90 -7.41
N ALA A 253 8.03 6.53 -8.51
CA ALA A 253 7.95 5.91 -9.85
C ALA A 253 8.79 4.62 -9.94
N LEU A 254 10.01 4.63 -9.40
CA LEU A 254 10.85 3.44 -9.40
C LEU A 254 10.22 2.29 -8.60
N ALA A 255 9.64 2.58 -7.43
CA ALA A 255 8.89 1.60 -6.64
C ALA A 255 7.63 1.10 -7.38
N ALA A 256 7.04 1.93 -8.23
CA ALA A 256 5.95 1.54 -9.12
C ALA A 256 6.38 0.67 -10.32
N GLY A 257 7.68 0.59 -10.59
CA GLY A 257 8.19 0.04 -11.85
C GLY A 257 7.98 0.95 -13.06
N ASP A 258 7.59 2.22 -12.86
CA ASP A 258 7.48 3.22 -13.92
C ASP A 258 8.85 3.86 -14.19
N LEU A 259 9.69 3.11 -14.89
CA LEU A 259 11.06 3.52 -15.23
C LEU A 259 11.09 4.74 -16.15
N VAL A 260 10.04 4.94 -16.95
CA VAL A 260 9.91 6.10 -17.85
C VAL A 260 9.69 7.37 -17.03
N ALA A 261 8.74 7.35 -16.09
CA ALA A 261 8.53 8.49 -15.20
C ALA A 261 9.76 8.73 -14.30
N ALA A 262 10.38 7.68 -13.75
CA ALA A 262 11.59 7.83 -12.94
C ALA A 262 12.72 8.50 -13.76
N GLY A 263 12.98 8.00 -14.97
CA GLY A 263 14.00 8.56 -15.87
C GLY A 263 13.75 10.02 -16.26
N SER A 264 12.52 10.34 -16.67
CA SER A 264 12.15 11.71 -17.06
C SER A 264 12.31 12.73 -15.92
N VAL A 265 12.07 12.31 -14.67
CA VAL A 265 12.32 13.15 -13.50
C VAL A 265 13.82 13.38 -13.32
N LEU A 266 14.66 12.36 -13.46
CA LEU A 266 16.11 12.52 -13.34
C LEU A 266 16.69 13.44 -14.43
N GLU A 267 16.22 13.33 -15.68
CA GLU A 267 16.60 14.24 -16.77
C GLU A 267 16.24 15.70 -16.45
N ARG A 268 15.04 15.91 -15.90
CA ARG A 268 14.59 17.25 -15.49
C ARG A 268 15.44 17.81 -14.34
N VAL A 269 15.89 16.95 -13.41
CA VAL A 269 16.80 17.34 -12.33
C VAL A 269 18.17 17.73 -12.87
N ASP A 270 18.77 16.97 -13.80
CA ASP A 270 20.05 17.36 -14.40
C ASP A 270 20.00 18.73 -15.06
N ALA A 271 18.88 19.02 -15.75
CA ALA A 271 18.68 20.28 -16.47
C ALA A 271 18.48 21.48 -15.53
N THR A 272 17.82 21.27 -14.38
CA THR A 272 17.40 22.35 -13.48
C THR A 272 18.37 22.54 -12.31
N CYS A 273 18.86 21.45 -11.72
CA CYS A 273 19.68 21.43 -10.52
C CYS A 273 20.86 20.44 -10.67
N PRO A 274 21.85 20.75 -11.52
CA PRO A 274 22.97 19.85 -11.75
C PRO A 274 23.80 19.66 -10.47
N GLY A 275 24.23 18.41 -10.21
CA GLY A 275 25.13 18.08 -9.09
C GLY A 275 24.47 17.39 -7.89
N GLU A 276 23.16 17.13 -7.94
CA GLU A 276 22.45 16.36 -6.91
C GLU A 276 23.02 14.93 -6.76
N THR A 277 23.56 14.62 -5.57
CA THR A 277 24.33 13.39 -5.33
C THR A 277 23.47 12.11 -5.37
N TRP A 278 22.19 12.21 -5.01
CA TRP A 278 21.24 11.10 -4.98
C TRP A 278 20.84 10.62 -6.39
N VAL A 279 20.98 11.47 -7.41
CA VAL A 279 20.61 11.16 -8.80
C VAL A 279 21.40 9.95 -9.31
N ARG A 280 22.70 9.87 -9.01
CA ARG A 280 23.55 8.73 -9.40
C ARG A 280 23.03 7.42 -8.80
N GLY A 281 22.73 7.41 -7.51
CA GLY A 281 22.21 6.21 -6.83
C GLY A 281 20.87 5.77 -7.39
N LEU A 282 19.97 6.70 -7.74
CA LEU A 282 18.70 6.35 -8.40
C LEU A 282 18.90 5.84 -9.82
N ARG A 283 19.83 6.39 -10.62
CA ARG A 283 20.15 5.81 -11.94
C ARG A 283 20.66 4.38 -11.85
N GLU A 284 21.55 4.10 -10.89
CA GLU A 284 22.06 2.75 -10.64
C GLU A 284 20.90 1.79 -10.31
N ARG A 285 19.98 2.21 -9.42
CA ARG A 285 18.79 1.41 -9.08
C ARG A 285 17.83 1.23 -10.26
N ILE A 286 17.59 2.28 -11.06
CA ILE A 286 16.78 2.18 -12.30
C ILE A 286 17.42 1.18 -13.26
N ALA A 287 18.74 1.23 -13.45
CA ALA A 287 19.46 0.30 -14.31
C ALA A 287 19.34 -1.15 -13.79
N THR A 288 19.41 -1.37 -12.47
CA THR A 288 19.17 -2.69 -11.88
C THR A 288 17.76 -3.20 -12.11
N VAL A 289 16.73 -2.36 -11.95
CA VAL A 289 15.33 -2.75 -12.21
C VAL A 289 15.07 -2.97 -13.71
N ALA A 290 15.78 -2.24 -14.57
CA ALA A 290 15.76 -2.43 -16.01
C ALA A 290 16.53 -3.67 -16.49
N ASP A 291 17.44 -4.21 -15.68
CA ASP A 291 18.23 -5.41 -16.01
C ASP A 291 17.42 -6.70 -15.81
N VAL A 292 16.34 -6.81 -16.56
CA VAL A 292 15.40 -7.94 -16.54
C VAL A 292 14.97 -8.28 -17.97
N ASP A 293 14.81 -9.56 -18.24
CA ASP A 293 14.26 -10.03 -19.53
C ASP A 293 12.75 -10.22 -19.37
N ALA A 294 11.98 -9.25 -19.88
CA ALA A 294 10.51 -9.30 -19.83
C ALA A 294 9.93 -10.47 -20.63
N GLY A 295 10.70 -11.09 -21.52
CA GLY A 295 10.34 -12.30 -22.24
C GLY A 295 10.65 -13.58 -21.46
N ARG A 296 11.24 -13.55 -20.26
CA ARG A 296 11.70 -14.77 -19.61
C ARG A 296 10.96 -15.11 -18.32
N ILE A 297 10.34 -16.28 -18.30
CA ILE A 297 9.60 -16.81 -17.16
C ILE A 297 10.35 -18.03 -16.62
N GLY A 298 10.71 -17.97 -15.34
CA GLY A 298 11.28 -19.09 -14.62
C GLY A 298 10.19 -20.09 -14.21
N VAL A 299 10.52 -21.37 -14.22
CA VAL A 299 9.62 -22.44 -13.75
C VAL A 299 10.39 -23.33 -12.78
N LEU A 300 9.97 -23.32 -11.51
CA LEU A 300 10.52 -24.17 -10.45
C LEU A 300 9.68 -25.43 -10.31
N VAL A 301 10.21 -26.56 -10.77
CA VAL A 301 9.52 -27.85 -10.73
C VAL A 301 10.49 -28.99 -10.46
N PRO A 302 10.04 -30.11 -9.87
CA PRO A 302 10.86 -31.30 -9.81
C PRO A 302 11.05 -31.88 -11.22
N THR A 303 12.28 -31.87 -11.73
CA THR A 303 12.63 -32.56 -12.99
C THR A 303 13.32 -33.90 -12.78
N SER A 304 13.67 -34.20 -11.53
CA SER A 304 14.24 -35.46 -11.08
C SER A 304 13.46 -36.04 -9.89
N GLY A 305 13.87 -37.23 -9.42
CA GLY A 305 13.23 -37.90 -8.28
C GLY A 305 11.83 -38.46 -8.59
N GLY A 306 11.10 -38.85 -7.54
CA GLY A 306 9.77 -39.48 -7.64
C GLY A 306 8.69 -38.58 -8.23
N SER A 307 8.86 -37.25 -8.12
CA SER A 307 7.91 -36.24 -8.59
C SER A 307 8.17 -35.74 -10.02
N ALA A 308 9.19 -36.28 -10.73
CA ALA A 308 9.60 -35.78 -12.05
C ALA A 308 8.47 -35.76 -13.10
N ALA A 309 7.57 -36.74 -13.06
CA ALA A 309 6.42 -36.80 -13.97
C ALA A 309 5.45 -35.63 -13.76
N ILE A 310 5.29 -35.17 -12.51
CA ILE A 310 4.46 -34.00 -12.17
C ILE A 310 5.10 -32.74 -12.77
N GLY A 311 6.41 -32.56 -12.59
CA GLY A 311 7.12 -31.39 -13.14
C GLY A 311 7.05 -31.31 -14.67
N GLN A 312 7.14 -32.44 -15.38
CA GLN A 312 6.98 -32.46 -16.85
C GLN A 312 5.59 -32.01 -17.30
N ARG A 313 4.54 -32.37 -16.56
CA ARG A 313 3.17 -31.94 -16.88
C ARG A 313 2.96 -30.46 -16.60
N VAL A 314 3.48 -29.96 -15.48
CA VAL A 314 3.47 -28.52 -15.15
C VAL A 314 4.20 -27.72 -16.22
N LEU A 315 5.38 -28.15 -16.67
CA LEU A 315 6.10 -27.49 -17.77
C LEU A 315 5.27 -27.48 -19.06
N ALA A 316 4.63 -28.59 -19.41
CA ALA A 316 3.78 -28.64 -20.59
C ALA A 316 2.55 -27.71 -20.48
N ALA A 317 1.96 -27.58 -19.29
CA ALA A 317 0.86 -26.64 -19.04
C ALA A 317 1.31 -25.18 -19.22
N VAL A 318 2.49 -24.83 -18.70
CA VAL A 318 3.11 -23.51 -18.89
C VAL A 318 3.40 -23.25 -20.38
N GLU A 319 3.98 -24.22 -21.10
CA GLU A 319 4.22 -24.12 -22.54
C GLU A 319 2.93 -23.83 -23.32
N ILE A 320 1.83 -24.55 -23.01
CA ILE A 320 0.52 -24.34 -23.64
C ILE A 320 -0.04 -22.95 -23.29
N ALA A 321 0.17 -22.46 -22.07
CA ALA A 321 -0.26 -21.14 -21.66
C ALA A 321 0.44 -20.03 -22.46
N LEU A 322 1.73 -20.21 -22.76
CA LEU A 322 2.53 -19.21 -23.45
C LEU A 322 2.45 -19.32 -24.99
N ALA A 323 2.01 -20.45 -25.53
CA ALA A 323 1.94 -20.69 -26.98
C ALA A 323 1.19 -19.60 -27.78
N PRO A 324 0.08 -19.00 -27.32
CA PRO A 324 -0.60 -17.93 -28.06
C PRO A 324 0.21 -16.64 -28.23
N TYR A 325 1.31 -16.47 -27.49
CA TYR A 325 2.21 -15.32 -27.58
C TYR A 325 3.40 -15.57 -28.53
N GLY A 326 3.44 -16.72 -29.21
CA GLY A 326 4.53 -17.09 -30.12
C GLY A 326 5.89 -17.14 -29.43
N ASP A 327 6.94 -16.65 -30.10
CA ASP A 327 8.32 -16.68 -29.59
C ASP A 327 8.64 -15.56 -28.58
N ARG A 328 7.62 -14.85 -28.07
CA ARG A 328 7.81 -13.74 -27.13
C ARG A 328 8.35 -14.21 -25.79
N PHE A 329 7.96 -15.41 -25.35
CA PHE A 329 8.34 -15.93 -24.05
C PHE A 329 9.30 -17.11 -24.14
N VAL A 330 10.35 -17.07 -23.31
CA VAL A 330 11.30 -18.15 -23.09
C VAL A 330 11.08 -18.70 -21.68
N ILE A 331 10.87 -20.02 -21.60
CA ILE A 331 10.72 -20.73 -20.34
C ILE A 331 12.09 -21.20 -19.86
N GLU A 332 12.46 -20.85 -18.64
CA GLU A 332 13.64 -21.38 -17.96
C GLU A 332 13.20 -22.31 -16.83
N ALA A 333 13.30 -23.62 -17.06
CA ALA A 333 13.06 -24.59 -16.01
C ALA A 333 14.29 -24.73 -15.10
N ARG A 334 14.07 -24.85 -13.80
CA ARG A 334 15.08 -25.31 -12.84
C ARG A 334 14.51 -26.39 -11.94
N ASP A 335 15.34 -27.39 -11.70
CA ASP A 335 15.02 -28.49 -10.80
C ASP A 335 15.05 -28.02 -9.35
N THR A 336 14.02 -28.34 -8.58
CA THR A 336 14.03 -28.14 -7.12
C THR A 336 14.96 -29.13 -6.44
N GLY A 337 15.26 -30.28 -7.07
CA GLY A 337 15.95 -31.41 -6.47
C GLY A 337 15.20 -32.01 -5.27
N GLY A 338 13.96 -31.58 -5.06
CA GLY A 338 13.22 -31.72 -3.82
C GLY A 338 13.85 -31.02 -2.61
N ASP A 339 14.99 -30.34 -2.71
CA ASP A 339 15.77 -29.86 -1.57
C ASP A 339 15.70 -28.33 -1.40
N GLU A 340 15.69 -27.85 -0.15
CA GLU A 340 15.59 -26.41 0.12
C GLU A 340 16.81 -25.63 -0.37
N ALA A 341 18.04 -26.17 -0.22
CA ALA A 341 19.25 -25.48 -0.62
C ALA A 341 19.35 -25.39 -2.15
N THR A 342 19.11 -26.51 -2.84
CA THR A 342 19.02 -26.54 -4.31
C THR A 342 17.94 -25.61 -4.83
N THR A 343 16.79 -25.54 -4.16
CA THR A 343 15.70 -24.63 -4.56
C THR A 343 16.08 -23.15 -4.43
N ARG A 344 16.79 -22.75 -3.36
CA ARG A 344 17.28 -21.35 -3.23
C ARG A 344 18.29 -21.02 -4.33
N GLU A 345 19.21 -21.93 -4.63
CA GLU A 345 20.17 -21.75 -5.71
C GLU A 345 19.47 -21.63 -7.07
N ALA A 346 18.48 -22.49 -7.35
CA ALA A 346 17.67 -22.43 -8.55
C ALA A 346 16.92 -21.09 -8.70
N VAL A 347 16.34 -20.55 -7.63
CA VAL A 347 15.73 -19.21 -7.64
C VAL A 347 16.78 -18.15 -7.98
N ALA A 348 17.96 -18.22 -7.34
CA ALA A 348 19.04 -17.26 -7.56
C ALA A 348 19.57 -17.29 -9.01
N GLU A 349 19.72 -18.48 -9.61
CA GLU A 349 20.10 -18.64 -11.02
C GLU A 349 19.05 -18.06 -11.97
N LEU A 350 17.76 -18.34 -11.73
CA LEU A 350 16.66 -17.78 -12.53
C LEU A 350 16.68 -16.24 -12.50
N VAL A 351 17.01 -15.66 -11.35
CA VAL A 351 17.07 -14.21 -11.16
C VAL A 351 18.33 -13.59 -11.78
N ARG A 352 19.51 -14.17 -11.54
CA ARG A 352 20.81 -13.55 -11.87
C ARG A 352 21.28 -13.89 -13.28
N ASP A 353 21.17 -15.15 -13.67
CA ASP A 353 21.75 -15.66 -14.91
C ASP A 353 20.72 -15.56 -16.03
N SER A 354 19.51 -16.00 -15.75
CA SER A 354 18.40 -15.96 -16.70
C SER A 354 17.75 -14.57 -16.74
N ARG A 355 17.84 -13.77 -15.67
CA ARG A 355 17.15 -12.46 -15.58
C ARG A 355 15.63 -12.59 -15.72
N ALA A 356 15.06 -13.67 -15.19
CA ALA A 356 13.64 -13.94 -15.26
C ALA A 356 12.82 -12.81 -14.60
N ILE A 357 11.72 -12.43 -15.25
CA ILE A 357 10.81 -11.40 -14.74
C ILE A 357 9.84 -11.93 -13.68
N ALA A 358 9.52 -13.23 -13.73
CA ALA A 358 8.67 -13.93 -12.77
C ALA A 358 9.07 -15.40 -12.68
N ILE A 359 8.65 -16.04 -11.59
CA ILE A 359 8.84 -17.48 -11.36
C ILE A 359 7.48 -18.11 -11.08
N VAL A 360 7.17 -19.21 -11.78
CA VAL A 360 6.00 -20.06 -11.54
C VAL A 360 6.45 -21.34 -10.84
N GLY A 361 5.76 -21.72 -9.76
CA GLY A 361 6.16 -22.77 -8.83
C GLY A 361 6.76 -22.20 -7.54
N PRO A 362 7.21 -23.06 -6.60
CA PRO A 362 7.33 -24.51 -6.74
C PRO A 362 5.99 -25.24 -6.53
N VAL A 363 6.01 -26.55 -6.73
CA VAL A 363 4.86 -27.45 -6.54
C VAL A 363 4.91 -28.14 -5.17
N GLU A 364 6.10 -28.53 -4.72
CA GLU A 364 6.27 -29.38 -3.55
C GLU A 364 6.26 -28.59 -2.24
N ALA A 365 5.40 -28.99 -1.28
CA ALA A 365 5.28 -28.32 0.02
C ALA A 365 6.61 -28.25 0.80
N ARG A 366 7.52 -29.22 0.60
CA ARG A 366 8.79 -29.28 1.33
C ARG A 366 9.79 -28.18 0.95
N VAL A 367 9.68 -27.59 -0.25
CA VAL A 367 10.61 -26.53 -0.72
C VAL A 367 9.96 -25.16 -0.84
N ALA A 368 8.62 -25.09 -0.76
CA ALA A 368 7.82 -23.89 -0.97
C ALA A 368 8.30 -22.68 -0.16
N GLN A 369 8.50 -22.85 1.15
CA GLN A 369 8.95 -21.78 2.03
C GLN A 369 10.34 -21.24 1.66
N ALA A 370 11.26 -22.12 1.26
CA ALA A 370 12.61 -21.74 0.87
C ALA A 370 12.61 -20.94 -0.43
N ALA A 371 11.79 -21.34 -1.41
CA ALA A 371 11.60 -20.60 -2.65
C ALA A 371 11.00 -19.21 -2.40
N ALA A 372 9.94 -19.12 -1.60
CA ALA A 372 9.27 -17.87 -1.25
C ALA A 372 10.20 -16.86 -0.57
N GLN A 373 10.99 -17.32 0.41
CA GLN A 373 11.96 -16.47 1.10
C GLN A 373 13.06 -15.94 0.18
N GLU A 374 13.58 -16.78 -0.72
CA GLU A 374 14.62 -16.37 -1.67
C GLU A 374 14.05 -15.44 -2.76
N ALA A 375 12.85 -15.72 -3.25
CA ALA A 375 12.18 -14.86 -4.24
C ALA A 375 11.91 -13.46 -3.67
N ALA A 376 11.43 -13.38 -2.43
CA ALA A 376 11.20 -12.11 -1.74
C ALA A 376 12.50 -11.33 -1.50
N SER A 377 13.58 -12.01 -1.10
CA SER A 377 14.89 -11.36 -0.87
C SER A 377 15.50 -10.78 -2.16
N LEU A 378 15.20 -11.41 -3.30
CA LEU A 378 15.64 -11.00 -4.63
C LEU A 378 14.64 -10.09 -5.37
N GLY A 379 13.48 -9.82 -4.77
CA GLY A 379 12.43 -8.96 -5.34
C GLY A 379 11.86 -9.47 -6.66
N VAL A 380 11.75 -10.79 -6.83
CA VAL A 380 11.15 -11.41 -8.02
C VAL A 380 9.73 -11.91 -7.71
N PRO A 381 8.72 -11.60 -8.55
CA PRO A 381 7.39 -12.20 -8.44
C PRO A 381 7.46 -13.73 -8.45
N LEU A 382 6.90 -14.35 -7.42
CA LEU A 382 6.72 -15.80 -7.32
C LEU A 382 5.23 -16.12 -7.35
N ILE A 383 4.79 -16.99 -8.26
CA ILE A 383 3.44 -17.56 -8.28
C ILE A 383 3.56 -19.05 -7.92
N SER A 384 3.42 -19.33 -6.63
CA SER A 384 3.57 -20.64 -6.03
C SER A 384 2.38 -21.56 -6.40
N LEU A 385 2.65 -22.83 -6.69
CA LEU A 385 1.67 -23.82 -7.14
C LEU A 385 1.43 -24.92 -6.09
N ASN A 386 1.73 -24.63 -4.82
CA ASN A 386 1.63 -25.58 -3.72
C ASN A 386 0.42 -25.28 -2.82
N GLY A 387 -0.10 -26.29 -2.10
CA GLY A 387 -1.25 -26.14 -1.21
C GLY A 387 -0.93 -25.76 0.25
N GLN A 388 0.34 -25.70 0.65
CA GLN A 388 0.74 -25.17 1.95
C GLN A 388 0.63 -23.65 1.92
N ARG A 389 0.30 -23.04 3.07
CA ARG A 389 0.49 -21.59 3.24
C ARG A 389 1.99 -21.30 3.34
N ASP A 390 2.59 -20.85 2.24
CA ASP A 390 3.99 -20.43 2.12
C ASP A 390 4.12 -18.93 1.82
N VAL A 391 3.01 -18.28 1.46
CA VAL A 391 2.90 -16.84 1.23
C VAL A 391 2.10 -16.19 2.37
N SER A 392 2.46 -14.96 2.72
CA SER A 392 1.81 -14.21 3.81
C SER A 392 1.43 -12.78 3.45
N ASP A 393 1.98 -12.25 2.35
CA ASP A 393 1.82 -10.84 1.97
C ASP A 393 2.14 -10.63 0.48
N ALA A 394 1.16 -10.13 -0.27
CA ALA A 394 1.32 -9.77 -1.68
C ALA A 394 2.33 -8.61 -1.87
N ALA A 395 2.53 -7.76 -0.86
CA ALA A 395 3.51 -6.67 -0.92
C ALA A 395 4.96 -7.17 -1.01
N SER A 396 5.21 -8.42 -0.61
CA SER A 396 6.51 -9.09 -0.79
C SER A 396 6.69 -9.72 -2.18
N CYS A 397 5.81 -9.42 -3.14
CA CYS A 397 5.78 -10.03 -4.49
C CYS A 397 5.55 -11.55 -4.46
N LEU A 398 4.89 -12.07 -3.43
CA LEU A 398 4.62 -13.49 -3.27
C LEU A 398 3.14 -13.76 -3.49
N PHE A 399 2.85 -14.66 -4.42
CA PHE A 399 1.50 -15.06 -4.81
C PHE A 399 1.39 -16.58 -4.81
N ARG A 400 0.19 -17.10 -4.55
CA ARG A 400 -0.08 -18.55 -4.58
C ARG A 400 -1.32 -18.84 -5.39
N ASP A 401 -1.15 -19.58 -6.48
CA ASP A 401 -2.23 -19.95 -7.39
C ASP A 401 -2.63 -21.42 -7.19
N TYR A 402 -3.05 -21.75 -5.97
CA TYR A 402 -3.54 -23.09 -5.62
C TYR A 402 -4.51 -22.98 -4.43
N PRO A 403 -5.48 -23.89 -4.24
CA PRO A 403 -6.24 -23.97 -2.99
C PRO A 403 -5.35 -24.28 -1.78
N THR A 404 -5.70 -23.81 -0.58
CA THR A 404 -4.96 -24.26 0.63
C THR A 404 -5.41 -25.68 1.00
N PHE A 405 -4.53 -26.46 1.61
CA PHE A 405 -4.89 -27.76 2.19
C PHE A 405 -6.07 -27.65 3.16
N GLY A 406 -6.11 -26.60 3.99
CA GLY A 406 -7.23 -26.35 4.90
C GLY A 406 -8.55 -26.10 4.16
N ALA A 407 -8.54 -25.35 3.05
CA ALA A 407 -9.74 -25.12 2.25
C ALA A 407 -10.25 -26.39 1.56
N GLU A 408 -9.34 -27.23 1.04
CA GLU A 408 -9.71 -28.54 0.48
C GLU A 408 -10.30 -29.47 1.53
N VAL A 409 -9.63 -29.60 2.67
CA VAL A 409 -10.08 -30.45 3.77
C VAL A 409 -11.40 -29.97 4.33
N ALA A 410 -11.59 -28.66 4.53
CA ALA A 410 -12.85 -28.10 4.98
C ALA A 410 -13.98 -28.51 4.02
N ALA A 411 -13.85 -28.27 2.72
CA ALA A 411 -14.87 -28.63 1.73
C ALA A 411 -15.19 -30.15 1.73
N LEU A 412 -14.16 -31.00 1.87
CA LEU A 412 -14.31 -32.46 1.93
C LEU A 412 -15.02 -32.91 3.22
N VAL A 413 -14.62 -32.37 4.38
CA VAL A 413 -15.22 -32.71 5.67
C VAL A 413 -16.65 -32.16 5.75
N ASP A 414 -16.93 -30.97 5.22
CA ASP A 414 -18.28 -30.43 5.05
C ASP A 414 -19.19 -31.41 4.30
N TYR A 415 -18.72 -31.91 3.16
CA TYR A 415 -19.47 -32.89 2.38
C TYR A 415 -19.70 -34.18 3.16
N ALA A 416 -18.65 -34.72 3.79
CA ALA A 416 -18.76 -35.93 4.59
C ALA A 416 -19.70 -35.76 5.78
N TRP A 417 -19.73 -34.58 6.40
CA TRP A 417 -20.64 -34.28 7.49
C TRP A 417 -22.11 -34.38 7.10
N ALA A 418 -22.43 -33.97 5.88
CA ALA A 418 -23.80 -34.01 5.36
C ALA A 418 -24.22 -35.38 4.81
N HIS A 419 -23.27 -36.21 4.37
CA HIS A 419 -23.58 -37.41 3.55
C HIS A 419 -23.00 -38.74 4.08
N ALA A 420 -22.03 -38.72 5.00
CA ALA A 420 -21.51 -39.94 5.61
C ALA A 420 -22.49 -40.49 6.66
N ARG A 421 -22.45 -41.81 6.87
CA ARG A 421 -23.32 -42.50 7.86
C ARG A 421 -22.88 -42.32 9.31
N GLY A 422 -21.72 -41.71 9.51
CA GLY A 422 -21.13 -41.41 10.81
C GLY A 422 -19.93 -40.48 10.65
N HIS A 423 -19.27 -40.18 11.76
CA HIS A 423 -18.24 -39.16 11.83
C HIS A 423 -16.92 -39.71 12.43
N ARG A 424 -16.62 -41.00 12.17
CA ARG A 424 -15.33 -41.63 12.50
C ARG A 424 -14.42 -41.59 11.28
N PHE A 425 -13.38 -40.77 11.33
CA PHE A 425 -12.46 -40.50 10.22
C PHE A 425 -11.16 -41.28 10.41
N ALA A 426 -10.70 -41.96 9.36
CA ALA A 426 -9.33 -42.48 9.25
C ALA A 426 -8.56 -41.64 8.22
N VAL A 427 -7.29 -41.34 8.50
CA VAL A 427 -6.39 -40.69 7.54
C VAL A 427 -5.32 -41.67 7.11
N LEU A 428 -5.28 -42.00 5.82
CA LEU A 428 -4.23 -42.81 5.23
C LEU A 428 -3.15 -41.87 4.72
N ARG A 429 -2.03 -41.78 5.45
CA ARG A 429 -0.94 -40.84 5.17
C ARG A 429 0.37 -41.56 4.85
N GLY A 430 1.00 -41.14 3.77
CA GLY A 430 2.41 -41.40 3.53
C GLY A 430 3.28 -40.55 4.45
N GLU A 431 4.45 -41.06 4.82
CA GLU A 431 5.45 -40.30 5.57
C GLU A 431 5.99 -39.15 4.71
N GLY A 432 5.79 -37.91 5.15
CA GLY A 432 6.31 -36.74 4.45
C GLY A 432 5.50 -35.49 4.71
N ARG A 433 6.07 -34.34 4.34
CA ARG A 433 5.48 -33.02 4.63
C ARG A 433 4.04 -32.87 4.15
N TYR A 434 3.72 -33.38 2.95
CA TYR A 434 2.37 -33.31 2.40
C TYR A 434 1.36 -34.12 3.24
N GLY A 435 1.66 -35.40 3.50
CA GLY A 435 0.79 -36.28 4.28
C GLY A 435 0.55 -35.76 5.70
N GLU A 436 1.59 -35.25 6.36
CA GLU A 436 1.47 -34.64 7.70
C GLU A 436 0.56 -33.40 7.71
N LEU A 437 0.68 -32.52 6.71
CA LEU A 437 -0.13 -31.31 6.65
C LEU A 437 -1.60 -31.58 6.36
N ILE A 438 -1.90 -32.53 5.48
CA ILE A 438 -3.28 -32.96 5.23
C ILE A 438 -3.85 -33.63 6.49
N ALA A 439 -3.09 -34.52 7.12
CA ALA A 439 -3.53 -35.18 8.36
C ALA A 439 -3.79 -34.19 9.48
N GLN A 440 -2.93 -33.18 9.65
CA GLN A 440 -3.13 -32.09 10.60
C GLN A 440 -4.41 -31.30 10.28
N ALA A 441 -4.59 -30.87 9.03
CA ALA A 441 -5.79 -30.13 8.62
C ALA A 441 -7.07 -30.94 8.86
N VAL A 442 -7.04 -32.26 8.61
CA VAL A 442 -8.19 -33.16 8.89
C VAL A 442 -8.44 -33.25 10.39
N ALA A 443 -7.39 -33.41 11.20
CA ALA A 443 -7.53 -33.49 12.65
C ALA A 443 -8.17 -32.21 13.22
N GLU A 444 -7.69 -31.03 12.81
CA GLU A 444 -8.24 -29.73 13.23
C GLU A 444 -9.71 -29.58 12.82
N GLU A 445 -10.05 -29.97 11.58
CA GLU A 445 -11.39 -29.81 11.03
C GLU A 445 -12.41 -30.81 11.61
N VAL A 446 -11.99 -32.04 11.87
CA VAL A 446 -12.82 -33.08 12.51
C VAL A 446 -13.07 -32.74 13.98
N ASP A 447 -12.05 -32.29 14.71
CA ASP A 447 -12.18 -31.87 16.12
C ASP A 447 -13.14 -30.68 16.23
N ARG A 448 -13.01 -29.69 15.35
CA ARG A 448 -13.90 -28.50 15.30
C ARG A 448 -15.37 -28.86 15.14
N ARG A 449 -15.69 -29.99 14.50
CA ARG A 449 -17.06 -30.48 14.31
C ARG A 449 -17.50 -31.54 15.32
N GLY A 450 -16.61 -31.98 16.21
CA GLY A 450 -16.89 -32.99 17.23
C GLY A 450 -16.90 -34.43 16.71
N GLY A 451 -16.11 -34.73 15.67
CA GLY A 451 -15.94 -36.09 15.14
C GLY A 451 -14.85 -36.87 15.88
N GLU A 452 -14.68 -38.14 15.50
CA GLU A 452 -13.63 -39.01 16.04
C GLU A 452 -12.58 -39.28 14.96
N LEU A 453 -11.31 -39.02 15.25
CA LEU A 453 -10.20 -39.45 14.41
C LEU A 453 -9.70 -40.82 14.91
N VAL A 454 -9.81 -41.86 14.08
CA VAL A 454 -9.29 -43.19 14.41
C VAL A 454 -7.83 -43.31 13.96
N ASP A 455 -7.00 -43.89 14.82
CA ASP A 455 -5.58 -44.06 14.56
C ASP A 455 -5.32 -45.18 13.54
N VAL A 456 -4.48 -44.89 12.56
CA VAL A 456 -4.05 -45.82 11.51
C VAL A 456 -2.55 -45.59 11.26
N PRO A 457 -1.72 -46.65 11.13
CA PRO A 457 -0.30 -46.50 10.86
C PRO A 457 -0.02 -45.74 9.56
N SER A 458 1.01 -44.88 9.58
CA SER A 458 1.57 -44.31 8.36
C SER A 458 2.39 -45.35 7.59
N TYR A 459 2.70 -45.02 6.34
CA TYR A 459 3.52 -45.87 5.47
C TYR A 459 4.62 -45.06 4.79
N THR A 460 5.73 -45.73 4.50
CA THR A 460 6.90 -45.10 3.85
C THR A 460 6.68 -44.94 2.35
N ASP A 461 7.41 -44.01 1.71
CA ASP A 461 7.37 -43.82 0.25
C ASP A 461 7.72 -45.08 -0.55
N ALA A 462 8.62 -45.92 -0.02
CA ALA A 462 9.08 -47.15 -0.64
C ALA A 462 8.09 -48.32 -0.51
N GLN A 463 7.05 -48.19 0.32
CA GLN A 463 6.10 -49.26 0.57
C GLN A 463 5.19 -49.48 -0.65
N THR A 464 5.08 -50.74 -1.10
CA THR A 464 4.23 -51.13 -2.23
C THR A 464 3.11 -52.09 -1.84
N GLU A 465 3.18 -52.68 -0.65
CA GLU A 465 2.21 -53.63 -0.12
C GLU A 465 1.35 -52.98 0.97
N PHE A 466 0.03 -53.03 0.83
CA PHE A 466 -0.92 -52.31 1.69
C PHE A 466 -1.96 -53.20 2.38
N LEU A 467 -1.79 -54.52 2.32
CA LEU A 467 -2.76 -55.45 2.90
C LEU A 467 -2.86 -55.36 4.44
N GLU A 468 -1.73 -55.23 5.14
CA GLU A 468 -1.74 -55.03 6.60
C GLU A 468 -2.37 -53.68 6.98
N LEU A 469 -2.05 -52.61 6.23
CA LEU A 469 -2.70 -51.30 6.40
C LEU A 469 -4.21 -51.44 6.24
N ALA A 470 -4.68 -52.12 5.19
CA ALA A 470 -6.10 -52.33 4.95
C ALA A 470 -6.78 -53.10 6.10
N ARG A 471 -6.12 -54.09 6.71
CA ARG A 471 -6.62 -54.80 7.90
C ARG A 471 -6.75 -53.89 9.11
N ASP A 472 -5.77 -53.02 9.33
CA ASP A 472 -5.80 -52.08 10.45
C ASP A 472 -6.91 -51.05 10.29
N VAL A 473 -7.05 -50.49 9.08
CA VAL A 473 -8.17 -49.59 8.73
C VAL A 473 -9.51 -50.31 8.94
N ARG A 474 -9.61 -51.56 8.49
CA ARG A 474 -10.83 -52.37 8.66
C ARG A 474 -11.21 -52.56 10.13
N ARG A 475 -10.23 -52.83 10.99
CA ARG A 475 -10.41 -53.01 12.45
C ARG A 475 -10.79 -51.71 13.15
N ALA A 476 -10.28 -50.57 12.70
CA ALA A 476 -10.60 -49.26 13.25
C ALA A 476 -12.07 -48.83 13.02
N HIS A 477 -12.74 -49.44 12.03
CA HIS A 477 -14.14 -49.20 11.69
C HIS A 477 -14.47 -47.72 11.34
N PRO A 478 -13.72 -47.07 10.43
CA PRO A 478 -14.03 -45.70 10.02
C PRO A 478 -15.33 -45.63 9.19
N ASP A 479 -16.02 -44.51 9.31
CA ASP A 479 -17.13 -44.11 8.43
C ASP A 479 -16.60 -43.34 7.21
N VAL A 480 -15.46 -42.67 7.37
CA VAL A 480 -14.83 -41.82 6.36
C VAL A 480 -13.33 -42.12 6.30
N ILE A 481 -12.79 -42.22 5.09
CA ILE A 481 -11.35 -42.44 4.84
C ILE A 481 -10.82 -41.29 4.00
N VAL A 482 -9.87 -40.54 4.54
CA VAL A 482 -9.16 -39.48 3.83
C VAL A 482 -7.83 -40.02 3.31
N PHE A 483 -7.57 -39.85 2.02
CA PHE A 483 -6.31 -40.24 1.39
C PHE A 483 -5.35 -39.05 1.34
N ALA A 484 -4.43 -38.98 2.30
CA ALA A 484 -3.42 -37.92 2.42
C ALA A 484 -2.14 -38.27 1.62
N ASP A 485 -2.31 -38.58 0.34
CA ASP A 485 -1.23 -38.96 -0.58
C ASP A 485 -1.63 -38.73 -2.05
N SER A 486 -0.71 -39.00 -2.97
CA SER A 486 -0.90 -38.96 -4.41
C SER A 486 -1.95 -39.97 -4.91
N ALA A 487 -2.58 -39.65 -6.03
CA ALA A 487 -3.52 -40.54 -6.71
C ALA A 487 -2.90 -41.90 -7.10
N THR A 488 -1.60 -41.95 -7.41
CA THR A 488 -0.86 -43.20 -7.66
C THR A 488 -0.88 -44.09 -6.42
N ARG A 489 -0.71 -43.50 -5.23
CA ARG A 489 -0.79 -44.24 -3.97
C ARG A 489 -2.22 -44.73 -3.70
N VAL A 490 -3.22 -43.89 -3.95
CA VAL A 490 -4.64 -44.29 -3.86
C VAL A 490 -4.93 -45.51 -4.74
N ALA A 491 -4.39 -45.53 -5.96
CA ALA A 491 -4.56 -46.65 -6.88
C ALA A 491 -3.97 -47.98 -6.39
N LEU A 492 -2.99 -47.95 -5.47
CA LEU A 492 -2.43 -49.14 -4.81
C LEU A 492 -3.20 -49.52 -3.54
N ILE A 493 -3.66 -48.54 -2.76
CA ILE A 493 -4.33 -48.79 -1.47
C ILE A 493 -5.80 -49.21 -1.66
N ALA A 494 -6.53 -48.56 -2.57
CA ALA A 494 -7.97 -48.82 -2.75
C ALA A 494 -8.29 -50.30 -3.10
N PRO A 495 -7.52 -51.01 -3.95
CA PRO A 495 -7.68 -52.44 -4.16
C PRO A 495 -7.47 -53.29 -2.89
N ALA A 496 -6.50 -52.91 -2.04
CA ALA A 496 -6.22 -53.63 -0.79
C ALA A 496 -7.37 -53.45 0.23
N LEU A 497 -7.94 -52.25 0.32
CA LEU A 497 -9.14 -52.00 1.14
C LEU A 497 -10.33 -52.84 0.65
N ALA A 498 -10.54 -52.89 -0.66
CA ALA A 498 -11.60 -53.69 -1.26
C ALA A 498 -11.42 -55.20 -1.02
N TYR A 499 -10.18 -55.69 -0.98
CA TYR A 499 -9.86 -57.07 -0.62
C TYR A 499 -10.26 -57.39 0.82
N GLU A 500 -10.10 -56.44 1.75
CA GLU A 500 -10.54 -56.56 3.15
C GLU A 500 -12.04 -56.20 3.34
N ASP A 501 -12.84 -56.30 2.26
CA ASP A 501 -14.28 -56.02 2.23
C ASP A 501 -14.66 -54.59 2.68
N LEU A 502 -13.77 -53.61 2.46
CA LEU A 502 -14.01 -52.19 2.68
C LEU A 502 -14.05 -51.43 1.35
N TRP A 503 -15.24 -51.00 0.96
CA TRP A 503 -15.51 -50.36 -0.33
C TRP A 503 -15.87 -48.88 -0.17
N PRO A 504 -15.66 -48.05 -1.21
CA PRO A 504 -16.20 -46.69 -1.20
C PRO A 504 -17.72 -46.71 -1.06
N GLN A 505 -18.23 -45.80 -0.23
CA GLN A 505 -19.65 -45.42 -0.21
C GLN A 505 -19.96 -44.69 -1.54
N PRO A 506 -20.86 -45.17 -2.42
CA PRO A 506 -21.20 -44.47 -3.65
C PRO A 506 -21.97 -43.16 -3.45
N ALA A 507 -21.28 -42.01 -3.52
CA ALA A 507 -21.90 -40.69 -3.57
C ALA A 507 -22.56 -40.38 -4.94
N PRO A 508 -23.59 -39.50 -5.02
CA PRO A 508 -24.35 -38.95 -3.91
C PRO A 508 -25.24 -40.01 -3.26
N HIS A 509 -25.21 -40.09 -1.94
CA HIS A 509 -26.03 -41.03 -1.19
C HIS A 509 -27.43 -40.48 -0.93
N ASP A 510 -28.44 -41.34 -1.12
CA ASP A 510 -29.73 -41.17 -0.46
C ASP A 510 -29.53 -41.43 1.04
N ALA A 511 -29.82 -40.44 1.90
CA ALA A 511 -29.73 -40.53 3.35
C ALA A 511 -30.56 -41.68 3.95
N THR A 512 -31.49 -42.25 3.18
CA THR A 512 -32.33 -43.40 3.57
C THR A 512 -31.78 -44.76 3.15
N SER A 513 -30.67 -44.80 2.40
CA SER A 513 -30.04 -46.04 1.93
C SER A 513 -29.41 -46.85 3.06
N GLN A 514 -29.93 -48.06 3.29
CA GLN A 514 -29.37 -49.00 4.25
C GLN A 514 -28.00 -49.50 3.79
N ALA A 515 -27.08 -49.72 4.74
CA ALA A 515 -25.79 -50.33 4.46
C ALA A 515 -25.99 -51.71 3.79
N PRO A 516 -25.08 -52.14 2.88
CA PRO A 516 -25.15 -53.46 2.28
C PRO A 516 -25.28 -54.52 3.38
N GLY A 517 -26.33 -55.35 3.32
CA GLY A 517 -26.40 -56.51 4.20
C GLY A 517 -25.28 -57.49 3.85
N GLY A 518 -24.43 -57.85 4.83
CA GLY A 518 -23.32 -58.82 4.64
C GLY A 518 -22.01 -58.42 5.34
N PRO A 519 -20.88 -59.10 5.04
CA PRO A 519 -19.56 -58.75 5.58
C PRO A 519 -18.99 -57.46 4.97
N ARG A 520 -19.50 -57.06 3.79
CA ARG A 520 -19.09 -55.84 3.06
C ARG A 520 -19.42 -54.61 3.89
N ARG A 521 -18.40 -53.79 4.17
CA ARG A 521 -18.57 -52.45 4.74
C ARG A 521 -18.22 -51.37 3.73
N GLU A 522 -18.80 -50.21 3.98
CA GLU A 522 -18.60 -49.03 3.17
C GLU A 522 -18.05 -47.91 4.04
N ALA A 523 -17.14 -47.12 3.50
CA ALA A 523 -16.69 -45.85 4.06
C ALA A 523 -16.65 -44.80 2.96
N LEU A 524 -16.95 -43.55 3.28
CA LEU A 524 -16.86 -42.46 2.32
C LEU A 524 -15.38 -42.15 2.07
N TYR A 525 -14.93 -42.24 0.82
CA TYR A 525 -13.55 -41.93 0.46
C TYR A 525 -13.45 -40.45 0.11
N LEU A 526 -12.58 -39.72 0.81
CA LEU A 526 -12.28 -38.32 0.54
C LEU A 526 -10.89 -38.19 -0.08
N LEU A 527 -10.84 -37.52 -1.22
CA LEU A 527 -9.64 -37.32 -2.03
C LEU A 527 -9.32 -35.82 -2.09
N PRO A 528 -8.32 -35.33 -1.34
CA PRO A 528 -7.68 -34.05 -1.65
C PRO A 528 -7.25 -33.98 -3.12
N SER A 529 -7.01 -32.79 -3.65
CA SER A 529 -6.80 -32.62 -5.10
C SER A 529 -5.63 -33.45 -5.66
N ALA A 530 -4.55 -33.62 -4.90
CA ALA A 530 -3.41 -34.47 -5.29
C ALA A 530 -3.74 -35.99 -5.31
N ALA A 531 -4.75 -36.41 -4.55
CA ALA A 531 -5.26 -37.78 -4.50
C ALA A 531 -6.29 -38.08 -5.62
N ALA A 532 -6.69 -37.05 -6.38
CA ALA A 532 -7.79 -37.08 -7.34
C ALA A 532 -7.34 -36.98 -8.81
N ASP A 533 -6.05 -37.16 -9.12
CA ASP A 533 -5.54 -37.10 -10.50
C ASP A 533 -6.19 -38.20 -11.38
N PRO A 534 -6.94 -37.82 -12.44
CA PRO A 534 -7.62 -38.77 -13.32
C PRO A 534 -6.70 -39.78 -14.01
N ALA A 535 -5.44 -39.42 -14.27
CA ALA A 535 -4.48 -40.27 -14.96
C ALA A 535 -4.14 -41.51 -14.12
N ALA A 536 -3.91 -41.32 -12.82
CA ALA A 536 -3.58 -42.40 -11.90
C ALA A 536 -4.83 -43.18 -11.45
N LEU A 537 -5.95 -42.48 -11.21
CA LEU A 537 -7.20 -43.14 -10.81
C LEU A 537 -7.81 -44.01 -11.91
N GLY A 538 -7.45 -43.78 -13.18
CA GLY A 538 -7.91 -44.56 -14.32
C GLY A 538 -7.64 -46.07 -14.23
N GLU A 539 -6.64 -46.51 -13.47
CA GLU A 539 -6.34 -47.93 -13.24
C GLU A 539 -7.14 -48.52 -12.07
N ALA A 540 -7.59 -47.68 -11.14
CA ALA A 540 -8.30 -48.07 -9.92
C ALA A 540 -9.79 -47.74 -9.94
N LYS A 541 -10.35 -47.38 -11.10
CA LYS A 541 -11.75 -46.92 -11.32
C LYS A 541 -12.78 -47.58 -10.41
N ARG A 542 -12.85 -48.93 -10.43
CA ARG A 542 -13.86 -49.68 -9.67
C ARG A 542 -13.72 -49.58 -8.14
N TYR A 543 -12.53 -49.25 -7.65
CA TYR A 543 -12.20 -49.20 -6.22
C TYR A 543 -12.32 -47.79 -5.63
N VAL A 544 -12.45 -46.77 -6.47
CA VAL A 544 -12.63 -45.36 -6.09
C VAL A 544 -13.96 -44.79 -6.60
N GLU A 545 -14.80 -45.61 -7.23
CA GLU A 545 -16.11 -45.19 -7.74
C GLU A 545 -16.98 -44.66 -6.59
N GLY A 546 -17.47 -43.43 -6.75
CA GLY A 546 -18.24 -42.73 -5.72
C GLY A 546 -17.42 -42.03 -4.63
N ALA A 547 -16.08 -42.06 -4.71
CA ALA A 547 -15.25 -41.22 -3.85
C ALA A 547 -15.52 -39.73 -4.11
N VAL A 548 -15.29 -38.89 -3.11
CA VAL A 548 -15.50 -37.44 -3.18
C VAL A 548 -14.15 -36.75 -3.24
N ALA A 549 -13.92 -35.97 -4.29
CA ALA A 549 -12.70 -35.24 -4.53
C ALA A 549 -12.87 -33.74 -4.31
N ALA A 550 -11.85 -33.09 -3.72
CA ALA A 550 -11.70 -31.65 -3.78
C ALA A 550 -11.17 -31.28 -5.17
N VAL A 551 -11.90 -30.40 -5.86
CA VAL A 551 -11.52 -29.94 -7.20
C VAL A 551 -11.56 -28.42 -7.25
N GLY A 552 -10.48 -27.85 -7.77
CA GLY A 552 -10.43 -26.43 -8.14
C GLY A 552 -10.61 -26.21 -9.66
N PHE A 553 -10.50 -27.28 -10.43
CA PHE A 553 -10.73 -27.34 -11.87
C PHE A 553 -11.32 -28.70 -12.22
N VAL A 554 -12.27 -28.71 -13.16
CA VAL A 554 -12.88 -29.93 -13.68
C VAL A 554 -12.81 -29.90 -15.19
N ALA A 555 -12.18 -30.91 -15.77
CA ALA A 555 -12.06 -31.04 -17.21
C ALA A 555 -13.41 -31.41 -17.85
N ALA A 556 -13.70 -30.82 -19.01
CA ALA A 556 -14.87 -31.12 -19.80
C ALA A 556 -14.88 -32.59 -20.25
N SER A 557 -16.01 -33.25 -19.99
CA SER A 557 -16.20 -34.66 -20.35
C SER A 557 -16.37 -34.84 -21.86
N ALA A 558 -17.07 -33.91 -22.53
CA ALA A 558 -17.28 -33.94 -23.97
C ALA A 558 -16.20 -33.15 -24.73
N PRO A 559 -15.65 -33.66 -25.85
CA PRO A 559 -14.67 -32.93 -26.66
C PRO A 559 -15.15 -31.56 -27.15
N ALA A 560 -16.46 -31.39 -27.39
CA ALA A 560 -17.05 -30.14 -27.86
C ALA A 560 -17.11 -29.04 -26.79
N GLU A 561 -16.99 -29.39 -25.51
CA GLU A 561 -17.04 -28.48 -24.36
C GLU A 561 -15.64 -28.10 -23.87
N ARG A 562 -14.58 -28.72 -24.41
CA ARG A 562 -13.20 -28.46 -24.01
C ARG A 562 -12.76 -27.06 -24.42
N SER A 563 -12.13 -26.38 -23.48
CA SER A 563 -11.34 -25.18 -23.73
C SER A 563 -10.16 -25.45 -24.67
N ALA A 564 -9.55 -24.37 -25.17
CA ALA A 564 -8.34 -24.46 -25.98
C ALA A 564 -7.17 -25.10 -25.20
N PHE A 565 -7.06 -24.79 -23.90
CA PHE A 565 -6.10 -25.41 -23.00
C PHE A 565 -6.30 -26.93 -22.94
N GLU A 566 -7.51 -27.39 -22.63
CA GLU A 566 -7.79 -28.82 -22.51
C GLU A 566 -7.55 -29.58 -23.82
N THR A 567 -7.92 -28.97 -24.96
CA THR A 567 -7.70 -29.55 -26.28
C THR A 567 -6.20 -29.75 -26.54
N ALA A 568 -5.39 -28.71 -26.30
CA ALA A 568 -3.94 -28.78 -26.47
C ALA A 568 -3.29 -29.76 -25.48
N PHE A 569 -3.75 -29.77 -24.23
CA PHE A 569 -3.19 -30.62 -23.19
C PHE A 569 -3.50 -32.10 -23.46
N VAL A 570 -4.74 -32.44 -23.85
CA VAL A 570 -5.12 -33.82 -24.20
C VAL A 570 -4.34 -34.37 -25.38
N ALA A 571 -3.92 -33.52 -26.33
CA ALA A 571 -3.10 -33.93 -27.45
C ALA A 571 -1.71 -34.46 -27.01
N ARG A 572 -1.18 -33.98 -25.88
CA ARG A 572 0.09 -34.44 -25.29
C ARG A 572 -0.10 -35.50 -24.20
N TYR A 573 -1.16 -35.36 -23.40
CA TYR A 573 -1.50 -36.25 -22.30
C TYR A 573 -2.95 -36.74 -22.44
N PRO A 574 -3.17 -37.93 -23.04
CA PRO A 574 -4.52 -38.46 -23.30
C PRO A 574 -5.42 -38.59 -22.06
N SER A 575 -4.84 -38.64 -20.86
CA SER A 575 -5.57 -38.65 -19.59
C SER A 575 -6.32 -37.34 -19.29
N GLY A 576 -5.92 -36.23 -19.92
CA GLY A 576 -6.45 -34.89 -19.67
C GLY A 576 -5.73 -34.15 -18.52
N PRO A 577 -6.04 -32.86 -18.32
CA PRO A 577 -5.44 -32.04 -17.28
C PRO A 577 -6.03 -32.31 -15.89
N SER A 578 -5.18 -32.22 -14.87
CA SER A 578 -5.53 -32.18 -13.45
C SER A 578 -5.77 -30.73 -12.99
N SER A 579 -6.16 -30.54 -11.72
CA SER A 579 -6.22 -29.19 -11.12
C SER A 579 -4.86 -28.50 -11.11
N LEU A 580 -3.78 -29.23 -10.83
CA LEU A 580 -2.42 -28.67 -10.84
C LEU A 580 -2.00 -28.20 -12.25
N ASP A 581 -2.35 -28.97 -13.28
CA ASP A 581 -2.04 -28.58 -14.67
C ASP A 581 -2.79 -27.31 -15.08
N ALA A 582 -4.07 -27.20 -14.71
CA ALA A 582 -4.87 -26.01 -14.98
C ALA A 582 -4.33 -24.77 -14.26
N PHE A 583 -3.94 -24.90 -12.99
CA PHE A 583 -3.35 -23.79 -12.23
C PHE A 583 -1.95 -23.40 -12.71
N ALA A 584 -1.12 -24.37 -13.13
CA ALA A 584 0.15 -24.08 -13.77
C ALA A 584 -0.03 -23.29 -15.08
N HIS A 585 -1.01 -23.69 -15.90
CA HIS A 585 -1.40 -22.95 -17.10
C HIS A 585 -1.86 -21.53 -16.74
N ASP A 586 -2.72 -21.39 -15.73
CA ASP A 586 -3.29 -20.11 -15.34
C ASP A 586 -2.26 -19.14 -14.77
N ALA A 587 -1.38 -19.61 -13.88
CA ALA A 587 -0.30 -18.80 -13.33
C ALA A 587 0.58 -18.19 -14.44
N ALA A 588 1.00 -19.00 -15.41
CA ALA A 588 1.78 -18.53 -16.55
C ALA A 588 0.97 -17.59 -17.46
N ARG A 589 -0.30 -17.89 -17.71
CA ARG A 589 -1.21 -17.07 -18.51
C ARG A 589 -1.45 -15.69 -17.89
N ILE A 590 -1.66 -15.62 -16.58
CA ILE A 590 -1.83 -14.39 -15.82
C ILE A 590 -0.57 -13.54 -15.96
N ALA A 591 0.60 -14.10 -15.64
CA ALA A 591 1.86 -13.38 -15.75
C ALA A 591 2.09 -12.84 -17.18
N ALA A 592 1.93 -13.70 -18.19
CA ALA A 592 2.11 -13.32 -19.59
C ALA A 592 1.15 -12.21 -20.05
N THR A 593 -0.11 -12.27 -19.62
CA THR A 593 -1.11 -11.23 -19.94
C THR A 593 -0.73 -9.88 -19.32
N LEU A 594 -0.31 -9.86 -18.05
CA LEU A 594 0.09 -8.62 -17.38
C LEU A 594 1.36 -8.02 -18.01
N ILE A 595 2.31 -8.87 -18.40
CA ILE A 595 3.52 -8.44 -19.12
C ILE A 595 3.15 -7.84 -20.49
N ASP A 596 2.20 -8.44 -21.22
CA ASP A 596 1.74 -7.92 -22.50
C ASP A 596 0.99 -6.58 -22.37
N LEU A 597 0.32 -6.37 -21.23
CA LEU A 597 -0.31 -5.10 -20.85
C LEU A 597 0.69 -4.01 -20.40
N GLY A 598 1.99 -4.32 -20.30
CA GLY A 598 3.04 -3.34 -20.04
C GLY A 598 3.80 -3.50 -18.72
N ALA A 599 3.52 -4.55 -17.94
CA ALA A 599 4.28 -4.85 -16.72
C ALA A 599 5.64 -5.51 -17.04
N THR A 600 6.56 -4.73 -17.62
CA THR A 600 7.82 -5.21 -18.23
C THR A 600 9.02 -5.25 -17.28
N ASN A 601 8.81 -5.04 -15.98
CA ASN A 601 9.83 -5.22 -14.95
C ASN A 601 9.20 -5.80 -13.67
N ARG A 602 10.05 -6.30 -12.76
CA ARG A 602 9.61 -7.00 -11.54
C ARG A 602 8.67 -6.15 -10.65
N PRO A 603 9.00 -4.90 -10.25
CA PRO A 603 8.07 -4.08 -9.46
C PRO A 603 6.73 -3.82 -10.15
N ALA A 604 6.75 -3.53 -11.45
CA ALA A 604 5.52 -3.32 -12.22
C ALA A 604 4.66 -4.59 -12.25
N LEU A 605 5.28 -5.76 -12.44
CA LEU A 605 4.57 -7.05 -12.45
C LEU A 605 4.05 -7.43 -11.07
N CYS A 606 4.80 -7.20 -9.99
CA CYS A 606 4.31 -7.40 -8.63
C CYS A 606 3.05 -6.56 -8.36
N ARG A 607 3.09 -5.27 -8.72
CA ARG A 607 1.95 -4.36 -8.57
C ARG A 607 0.76 -4.86 -9.38
N ALA A 608 0.99 -5.24 -10.64
CA ALA A 608 -0.06 -5.73 -11.53
C ALA A 608 -0.70 -7.04 -11.01
N LEU A 609 0.10 -7.96 -10.46
CA LEU A 609 -0.41 -9.17 -9.80
C LEU A 609 -1.19 -8.83 -8.52
N GLY A 610 -0.76 -7.82 -7.75
CA GLY A 610 -1.48 -7.38 -6.56
C GLY A 610 -2.83 -6.69 -6.82
N THR A 611 -3.06 -6.18 -8.04
CA THR A 611 -4.27 -5.45 -8.42
C THR A 611 -5.12 -6.14 -9.48
N VAL A 612 -4.69 -7.30 -10.00
CA VAL A 612 -5.47 -8.06 -10.98
C VAL A 612 -6.76 -8.57 -10.35
N GLU A 613 -7.91 -8.21 -10.93
CA GLU A 613 -9.22 -8.65 -10.45
C GLU A 613 -9.77 -9.83 -11.26
N SER A 614 -9.32 -9.99 -12.49
CA SER A 614 -9.73 -11.08 -13.38
C SER A 614 -8.69 -11.37 -14.46
N ALA A 615 -8.69 -12.60 -14.97
CA ALA A 615 -7.83 -13.03 -16.06
C ALA A 615 -8.51 -14.18 -16.84
N ALA A 616 -8.21 -14.29 -18.14
CA ALA A 616 -8.69 -15.39 -18.98
C ALA A 616 -7.96 -16.69 -18.60
N THR A 617 -8.58 -17.45 -17.71
CA THR A 617 -8.01 -18.62 -17.01
C THR A 617 -8.85 -19.87 -17.28
N ALA A 618 -8.25 -21.04 -17.16
CA ALA A 618 -8.90 -22.35 -17.31
C ALA A 618 -9.84 -22.63 -16.13
N ALA A 619 -9.49 -22.18 -14.93
CA ALA A 619 -10.34 -22.25 -13.74
C ALA A 619 -10.78 -20.84 -13.30
N PRO A 620 -11.99 -20.67 -12.71
CA PRO A 620 -12.43 -19.37 -12.22
C PRO A 620 -11.41 -18.69 -11.31
N PHE A 621 -11.13 -17.43 -11.57
CA PHE A 621 -10.15 -16.60 -10.89
C PHE A 621 -10.72 -15.21 -10.61
N SER A 622 -10.54 -14.71 -9.39
CA SER A 622 -11.06 -13.40 -8.95
C SER A 622 -10.00 -12.53 -8.27
N GLY A 623 -8.76 -12.64 -8.77
CA GLY A 623 -7.61 -11.89 -8.27
C GLY A 623 -6.88 -12.56 -7.10
N PHE A 624 -5.82 -11.91 -6.65
CA PHE A 624 -5.09 -12.27 -5.44
C PHE A 624 -5.56 -11.42 -4.25
N GLY A 625 -5.63 -12.02 -3.07
CA GLY A 625 -5.84 -11.30 -1.82
C GLY A 625 -4.61 -10.48 -1.40
N ALA A 626 -4.77 -9.63 -0.38
CA ALA A 626 -3.65 -8.89 0.22
C ALA A 626 -2.59 -9.83 0.84
N ASP A 627 -3.00 -11.04 1.21
CA ASP A 627 -2.17 -12.15 1.67
C ASP A 627 -1.43 -12.88 0.53
N GLY A 628 -1.64 -12.50 -0.73
CA GLY A 628 -1.06 -13.15 -1.91
C GLY A 628 -1.82 -14.39 -2.36
N GLU A 629 -2.94 -14.73 -1.71
CA GLU A 629 -3.69 -15.95 -2.00
C GLU A 629 -4.64 -15.76 -3.20
N ALA A 630 -4.59 -16.66 -4.18
CA ALA A 630 -5.53 -16.63 -5.29
C ALA A 630 -6.96 -16.91 -4.79
N ARG A 631 -7.90 -16.04 -5.17
CA ARG A 631 -9.32 -16.19 -4.85
C ARG A 631 -9.97 -17.15 -5.82
N ARG A 632 -9.92 -18.44 -5.47
CA ARG A 632 -10.53 -19.56 -6.20
C ARG A 632 -11.50 -20.33 -5.31
N ALA A 633 -12.62 -20.75 -5.88
CA ALA A 633 -13.58 -21.59 -5.17
C ALA A 633 -13.11 -23.06 -5.21
N VAL A 634 -13.03 -23.68 -4.04
CA VAL A 634 -12.90 -25.15 -3.93
C VAL A 634 -14.29 -25.75 -4.01
N ARG A 635 -14.47 -26.75 -4.87
CA ARG A 635 -15.72 -27.50 -5.01
C ARG A 635 -15.49 -28.97 -4.70
N THR A 636 -16.57 -29.70 -4.42
CA THR A 636 -16.55 -31.15 -4.30
C THR A 636 -17.11 -31.80 -5.55
N ALA A 637 -16.41 -32.82 -6.05
CA ALA A 637 -16.81 -33.64 -7.19
C ALA A 637 -16.86 -35.10 -6.77
N VAL A 638 -17.74 -35.88 -7.40
CA VAL A 638 -17.81 -37.33 -7.20
C VAL A 638 -17.04 -38.02 -8.31
N VAL A 639 -16.23 -39.00 -7.95
CA VAL A 639 -15.47 -39.80 -8.89
C VAL A 639 -16.39 -40.80 -9.60
N HIS A 640 -16.52 -40.63 -10.91
CA HIS A 640 -17.21 -41.54 -11.82
C HIS A 640 -16.27 -41.99 -12.94
N ASP A 641 -16.15 -43.31 -13.14
CA ASP A 641 -15.23 -43.92 -14.11
C ASP A 641 -13.78 -43.43 -13.95
N GLY A 642 -13.36 -43.22 -12.70
CA GLY A 642 -12.02 -42.73 -12.34
C GLY A 642 -11.80 -41.24 -12.61
N ARG A 643 -12.86 -40.45 -12.83
CA ARG A 643 -12.79 -39.01 -13.06
C ARG A 643 -13.67 -38.24 -12.09
N PRO A 644 -13.20 -37.14 -11.48
CA PRO A 644 -14.07 -36.25 -10.72
C PRO A 644 -15.10 -35.57 -11.63
N VAL A 645 -16.38 -35.69 -11.30
CA VAL A 645 -17.52 -35.03 -11.95
C VAL A 645 -18.23 -34.15 -10.91
N PRO A 646 -18.56 -32.88 -11.22
CA PRO A 646 -19.16 -31.97 -10.23
C PRO A 646 -20.49 -32.53 -9.70
N THR A 647 -20.72 -32.35 -8.40
CA THR A 647 -21.95 -32.83 -7.72
C THR A 647 -23.16 -31.95 -7.99
N ASP A 648 -22.94 -30.68 -8.30
CA ASP A 648 -23.99 -29.71 -8.64
C ASP A 648 -24.09 -29.60 -10.16
N GLY A 649 -25.28 -29.90 -10.71
CA GLY A 649 -25.58 -29.82 -12.15
C GLY A 649 -25.64 -28.39 -12.71
N THR A 650 -24.75 -27.50 -12.28
CA THR A 650 -24.58 -26.17 -12.88
C THR A 650 -23.25 -26.12 -13.61
N PRO A 651 -23.26 -25.80 -14.92
CA PRO A 651 -22.05 -25.71 -15.75
C PRO A 651 -21.05 -24.68 -15.21
#